data_AF-A7ATQ8-F1
#
_entry.id   AF-A7ATQ8-F1
#
_cell.length_a   1.000
_cell.length_b   1.000
_cell.length_c   1.000
_cell.angle_alpha   90.00
_cell.angle_beta   90.00
_cell.angle_gamma   90.00
#
_symmetry.space_group_name_H-M   'P 1'
#
loop_
_entity.id
_entity.type
_entity.pdbx_description
1 polymer ?
#
loop_
_entity_poly.entity_id
_entity_poly.type
_entity_poly.pdbx_seq_one_letter_code
_entity_poly.pdbx_strand_id
1 'polypeptide(L)'
;MFQADRATYIQLLEVLQKSDKADTQTQKDVSDFITQFELRERCSVLYFLEAALTAPELHMRQMAAICLKRAINLKWASLDNDVKMQLKNGLVRGIQLNDSEVRTMFGSAFVALFAVEGYERWPDAPGLLLTLLSESPNEIVRQTAGSTLVMLVEDMAASNYRDSAKPMGEAAWAHFMTFVTNQLVPRILELASTIPGSLPFFCKMLCALIDTGCFNTVIFETHFPAFWSLMGSIAQHQDPWVRKCVLKGMTETWNRRPLAILDSSAAVFAFVICSTNDTADNTVQLEALQFWAQLLKSRLEESVNSRLISQLRTHLPQLIPVLIEHTRYSSWDYMSMDESHFEEDNAAVPDRVEDVPPRPEGEMTADEDEESATWGNNWTPRKGAALALDYISQVYGQDNEIVQFLLEHIEKRLANDSDWEMKESAVLVLGAIASGCMLAMAPYLPKVVEYLIELTRHPKPLMRSIACWCLARYAGWACQVQHENPNENWLYRVLTAVLARVLDRSKRVQEAACSALASFIEEGGSQLKPHLEPIVETIVKAFSSYQARNLMFLYDTVGTMGQVFGESLVQTPCCEYLLQSVLQRLGSTETHAPQYLALMDCISYLVQSWQQLYARYAEVTIARAMNAVFEVLYDAKCYEITDGGTEPPRWDIIGCSLDMIATVIGVLQEHSRQLVATVCVTLDPDVIKELKLDKPTGYIPDMINLCCQCADATVLQNVFALLGDVAWQCADLVATETVIASLNLNLLNPSKIVSNNVCWALGVISHTDHGKKRIESVVHEFYPKLVSILVTETESMILQNVCITIGYFAAGYPAYVGANLQQFLEPWLRNISRSSSEHDKANALVSMAQVVLNTAQVPQGALAAITRVILECPPWCKELDITLHALAQRLSLNPVEWNFLQDSEKAKLRERTNIN
;
A
#
# COMPACT_ATOMS: atom_id res chain seq x y z
N MET A 1 50.36 -7.05 -12.39
CA MET A 1 49.69 -8.06 -11.56
C MET A 1 50.07 -7.74 -10.12
N PHE A 2 49.09 -7.53 -9.25
CA PHE A 2 49.37 -7.25 -7.84
C PHE A 2 49.98 -8.50 -7.21
N GLN A 3 51.03 -8.33 -6.42
CA GLN A 3 51.58 -9.37 -5.55
C GLN A 3 51.41 -8.89 -4.12
N ALA A 4 50.66 -9.66 -3.33
CA ALA A 4 50.52 -9.39 -1.91
C ALA A 4 51.90 -9.31 -1.24
N ASP A 5 52.09 -8.32 -0.36
CA ASP A 5 53.28 -8.32 0.48
C ASP A 5 53.25 -9.58 1.35
N ARG A 6 54.31 -10.38 1.25
CA ARG A 6 54.34 -11.71 1.84
C ARG A 6 54.26 -11.66 3.37
N ALA A 7 54.82 -10.64 4.01
CA ALA A 7 54.77 -10.50 5.47
C ALA A 7 53.35 -10.13 5.92
N THR A 8 52.73 -9.16 5.24
CA THR A 8 51.35 -8.75 5.49
C THR A 8 50.35 -9.88 5.24
N TYR A 9 50.55 -10.68 4.18
CA TYR A 9 49.70 -11.84 3.89
C TYR A 9 49.80 -12.94 4.94
N ILE A 10 51.02 -13.25 5.43
CA ILE A 10 51.21 -14.21 6.51
C ILE A 10 50.50 -13.75 7.80
N GLN A 11 50.61 -12.46 8.15
CA GLN A 11 49.89 -11.90 9.30
C GLN A 11 48.38 -12.06 9.18
N LEU A 12 47.82 -11.82 7.98
CA LEU A 12 46.42 -12.05 7.72
C LEU A 12 46.03 -13.52 7.94
N LEU A 13 46.83 -14.48 7.43
CA LEU A 13 46.59 -15.90 7.64
C LEU A 13 46.65 -16.30 9.11
N GLU A 14 47.60 -15.78 9.88
CA GLU A 14 47.68 -16.05 11.33
C GLU A 14 46.45 -15.57 12.11
N VAL A 15 45.83 -14.47 11.67
CA VAL A 15 44.59 -13.96 12.27
C VAL A 15 43.39 -14.77 11.80
N LEU A 16 43.28 -15.09 10.51
CA LEU A 16 42.22 -15.94 9.98
C LEU A 16 42.21 -17.34 10.61
N GLN A 17 43.37 -17.89 10.95
CA GLN A 17 43.45 -19.18 11.65
C GLN A 17 42.82 -19.14 13.05
N LYS A 18 42.71 -17.95 13.67
CA LYS A 18 42.08 -17.81 15.00
C LYS A 18 40.56 -17.68 14.91
N SER A 19 39.98 -17.58 13.72
CA SER A 19 38.55 -17.29 13.55
C SER A 19 37.63 -18.45 13.93
N ASP A 20 38.17 -19.67 14.07
CA ASP A 20 37.41 -20.85 14.50
C ASP A 20 37.32 -21.01 16.03
N LYS A 21 38.04 -20.18 16.79
CA LYS A 21 38.09 -20.26 18.26
C LYS A 21 36.84 -19.64 18.87
N ALA A 22 36.13 -20.39 19.71
CA ALA A 22 34.91 -19.93 20.38
C ALA A 22 35.14 -18.86 21.49
N ASP A 23 36.40 -18.50 21.77
CA ASP A 23 36.74 -17.51 22.79
C ASP A 23 36.33 -16.08 22.38
N THR A 24 35.50 -15.43 23.20
CA THR A 24 34.93 -14.11 22.92
C THR A 24 36.00 -13.04 22.74
N GLN A 25 37.08 -13.06 23.54
CA GLN A 25 38.16 -12.08 23.42
C GLN A 25 38.93 -12.27 22.11
N THR A 26 39.23 -13.52 21.74
CA THR A 26 39.88 -13.85 20.47
C THR A 26 39.04 -13.41 19.27
N GLN A 27 37.72 -13.62 19.30
CA GLN A 27 36.83 -13.16 18.22
C GLN A 27 36.80 -11.63 18.10
N LYS A 28 36.86 -10.92 19.23
CA LYS A 28 36.98 -9.46 19.24
C LYS A 28 38.31 -9.00 18.64
N ASP A 29 39.43 -9.61 19.05
CA ASP A 29 40.76 -9.29 18.53
C ASP A 29 40.86 -9.54 17.00
N VAL A 30 40.24 -10.63 16.51
CA VAL A 30 40.15 -10.95 15.08
C VAL A 30 39.34 -9.88 14.34
N SER A 31 38.18 -9.49 14.85
CA SER A 31 37.31 -8.47 14.25
C SER A 31 38.00 -7.08 14.21
N ASP A 32 38.65 -6.71 15.30
CA ASP A 32 39.40 -5.45 15.41
C ASP A 32 40.58 -5.42 14.43
N PHE A 33 41.32 -6.54 14.31
CA PHE A 33 42.39 -6.66 13.33
C PHE A 33 41.87 -6.54 11.91
N ILE A 34 40.81 -7.26 11.53
CA ILE A 34 40.24 -7.20 10.18
C ILE A 34 39.82 -5.77 9.84
N THR A 35 39.17 -5.07 10.76
CA THR A 35 38.74 -3.69 10.57
C THR A 35 39.93 -2.75 10.39
N GLN A 36 40.99 -2.90 11.20
CA GLN A 36 42.22 -2.11 11.05
C GLN A 36 42.97 -2.44 9.75
N PHE A 37 43.00 -3.71 9.37
CA PHE A 37 43.61 -4.19 8.13
C PHE A 37 42.90 -3.60 6.91
N GLU A 38 41.57 -3.58 6.91
CA GLU A 38 40.77 -2.89 5.91
C GLU A 38 41.08 -1.39 5.90
N LEU A 39 41.24 -0.71 7.03
CA LEU A 39 41.58 0.72 7.01
C LEU A 39 42.99 0.99 6.46
N ARG A 40 43.97 0.15 6.81
CA ARG A 40 45.38 0.36 6.47
C ARG A 40 45.74 -0.05 5.04
N GLU A 41 45.27 -1.21 4.60
CA GLU A 41 45.70 -1.82 3.34
C GLU A 41 44.78 -1.44 2.18
N ARG A 42 45.20 -0.50 1.32
CA ARG A 42 44.38 -0.01 0.18
C ARG A 42 43.85 -1.16 -0.69
N CYS A 43 44.67 -2.18 -0.95
CA CYS A 43 44.31 -3.37 -1.75
C CYS A 43 43.88 -4.57 -0.90
N SER A 44 43.33 -4.37 0.30
CA SER A 44 42.86 -5.45 1.20
C SER A 44 41.96 -6.47 0.50
N VAL A 45 41.14 -6.04 -0.47
CA VAL A 45 40.31 -6.92 -1.32
C VAL A 45 41.11 -8.02 -2.02
N LEU A 46 42.34 -7.74 -2.49
CA LEU A 46 43.16 -8.74 -3.16
C LEU A 46 43.83 -9.71 -2.18
N TYR A 47 44.15 -9.25 -0.97
CA TYR A 47 44.63 -10.14 0.10
C TYR A 47 43.56 -11.13 0.54
N PHE A 48 42.31 -10.66 0.71
CA PHE A 48 41.19 -11.53 1.04
C PHE A 48 40.86 -12.50 -0.10
N LEU A 49 40.91 -12.04 -1.35
CA LEU A 49 40.76 -12.91 -2.52
C LEU A 49 41.84 -14.00 -2.56
N GLU A 50 43.11 -13.64 -2.36
CA GLU A 50 44.22 -14.59 -2.34
C GLU A 50 44.09 -15.59 -1.19
N ALA A 51 43.73 -15.14 0.02
CA ALA A 51 43.45 -16.00 1.16
C ALA A 51 42.28 -16.96 0.91
N ALA A 52 41.18 -16.49 0.33
CA ALA A 52 40.04 -17.34 -0.03
C ALA A 52 40.42 -18.43 -1.06
N LEU A 53 41.34 -18.11 -1.98
CA LEU A 53 41.79 -19.05 -3.02
C LEU A 53 42.85 -20.04 -2.53
N THR A 54 43.71 -19.67 -1.58
CA THR A 54 44.97 -20.40 -1.31
C THR A 54 45.23 -20.77 0.15
N ALA A 55 44.45 -20.25 1.12
CA ALA A 55 44.66 -20.60 2.52
C ALA A 55 44.51 -22.12 2.75
N PRO A 56 45.27 -22.70 3.69
CA PRO A 56 45.37 -24.16 3.83
C PRO A 56 44.08 -24.79 4.39
N GLU A 57 43.40 -24.09 5.29
CA GLU A 57 42.24 -24.60 6.01
C GLU A 57 40.93 -24.01 5.48
N LEU A 58 39.87 -24.82 5.48
CA LEU A 58 38.57 -24.46 4.91
C LEU A 58 37.93 -23.25 5.60
N HIS A 59 37.96 -23.21 6.93
CA HIS A 59 37.40 -22.11 7.72
C HIS A 59 38.09 -20.77 7.42
N MET A 60 39.41 -20.79 7.18
CA MET A 60 40.18 -19.59 6.82
C MET A 60 39.74 -19.06 5.46
N ARG A 61 39.54 -19.96 4.49
CA ARG A 61 39.08 -19.61 3.15
C ARG A 61 37.66 -19.03 3.17
N GLN A 62 36.77 -19.59 3.99
CA GLN A 62 35.41 -19.09 4.20
C GLN A 62 35.44 -17.70 4.83
N MET A 63 36.18 -17.50 5.93
CA MET A 63 36.30 -16.20 6.60
C MET A 63 36.90 -15.14 5.67
N ALA A 64 37.93 -15.50 4.90
CA ALA A 64 38.50 -14.61 3.89
C ALA A 64 37.47 -14.20 2.82
N ALA A 65 36.61 -15.12 2.36
CA ALA A 65 35.56 -14.79 1.40
C ALA A 65 34.46 -13.89 1.98
N ILE A 66 34.13 -14.02 3.28
CA ILE A 66 33.23 -13.08 3.98
C ILE A 66 33.85 -11.69 4.03
N CYS A 67 35.12 -11.60 4.45
CA CYS A 67 35.86 -10.35 4.49
C CYS A 67 35.98 -9.72 3.10
N LEU A 68 36.17 -10.53 2.06
CA LEU A 68 36.19 -10.07 0.67
C LEU A 68 34.88 -9.38 0.28
N LYS A 69 33.73 -10.01 0.57
CA LYS A 69 32.40 -9.44 0.29
C LYS A 69 32.23 -8.08 0.98
N ARG A 70 32.56 -8.00 2.28
CA ARG A 70 32.49 -6.75 3.05
C ARG A 70 33.42 -5.68 2.47
N ALA A 71 34.67 -6.03 2.17
CA ALA A 71 35.66 -5.11 1.65
C ALA A 71 35.31 -4.56 0.26
N ILE A 72 34.64 -5.36 -0.60
CA ILE A 72 34.09 -4.89 -1.89
C ILE A 72 33.13 -3.73 -1.67
N ASN A 73 32.14 -3.90 -0.78
CA ASN A 73 31.12 -2.87 -0.52
C ASN A 73 31.73 -1.56 0.02
N LEU A 74 32.77 -1.66 0.84
CA LEU A 74 33.41 -0.49 1.46
C LEU A 74 34.36 0.25 0.51
N LYS A 75 35.07 -0.46 -0.37
CA LYS A 75 36.23 0.11 -1.06
C LYS A 75 36.11 0.25 -2.56
N TRP A 76 35.14 -0.39 -3.20
CA TRP A 76 35.08 -0.53 -4.66
C TRP A 76 35.33 0.78 -5.43
N ALA A 77 34.71 1.87 -4.99
CA ALA A 77 34.84 3.19 -5.62
C ALA A 77 36.29 3.72 -5.65
N SER A 78 37.10 3.39 -4.64
CA SER A 78 38.47 3.90 -4.45
C SER A 78 39.58 3.08 -5.13
N LEU A 79 39.21 1.91 -5.71
CA LEU A 79 40.16 0.97 -6.31
C LEU A 79 40.54 1.36 -7.75
N ASP A 80 41.80 1.13 -8.10
CA ASP A 80 42.31 1.35 -9.45
C ASP A 80 41.78 0.27 -10.44
N ASN A 81 41.64 0.61 -11.72
CA ASN A 81 41.05 -0.29 -12.72
C ASN A 81 41.77 -1.65 -12.85
N ASP A 82 43.10 -1.68 -12.68
CA ASP A 82 43.86 -2.93 -12.72
C ASP A 82 43.53 -3.85 -11.54
N VAL A 83 43.23 -3.28 -10.37
CA VAL A 83 42.80 -4.02 -9.17
C VAL A 83 41.37 -4.52 -9.38
N LYS A 84 40.49 -3.68 -9.92
CA LYS A 84 39.12 -4.05 -10.27
C LYS A 84 39.08 -5.22 -11.24
N MET A 85 39.89 -5.19 -12.31
CA MET A 85 39.97 -6.26 -13.29
C MET A 85 40.52 -7.57 -12.67
N GLN A 86 41.55 -7.49 -11.82
CA GLN A 86 42.07 -8.66 -11.11
C GLN A 86 41.01 -9.27 -10.19
N LEU A 87 40.23 -8.44 -9.50
CA LEU A 87 39.16 -8.92 -8.63
C LEU A 87 38.05 -9.60 -9.42
N LYS A 88 37.57 -8.99 -10.52
CA LYS A 88 36.58 -9.61 -11.43
C LYS A 88 37.05 -10.99 -11.90
N ASN A 89 38.27 -11.09 -12.42
CA ASN A 89 38.85 -12.35 -12.88
C ASN A 89 39.04 -13.37 -11.74
N GLY A 90 39.42 -12.90 -10.55
CA GLY A 90 39.60 -13.72 -9.36
C GLY A 90 38.29 -14.34 -8.87
N LEU A 91 37.20 -13.58 -8.85
CA LEU A 91 35.87 -14.08 -8.49
C LEU A 91 35.34 -15.10 -9.51
N VAL A 92 35.52 -14.83 -10.81
CA VAL A 92 35.16 -15.77 -11.89
C VAL A 92 35.92 -17.09 -11.76
N ARG A 93 37.21 -17.03 -11.40
CA ARG A 93 38.01 -18.22 -11.10
C ARG A 93 37.55 -18.90 -9.81
N GLY A 94 37.17 -18.13 -8.80
CA GLY A 94 36.63 -18.61 -7.53
C GLY A 94 35.38 -19.46 -7.71
N ILE A 95 34.45 -19.07 -8.58
CA ILE A 95 33.23 -19.82 -8.94
C ILE A 95 33.55 -21.16 -9.62
N GLN A 96 34.75 -21.34 -10.18
CA GLN A 96 35.15 -22.55 -10.90
C GLN A 96 36.00 -23.52 -10.06
N LEU A 97 36.20 -23.27 -8.76
CA LEU A 97 36.97 -24.16 -7.88
C LEU A 97 36.28 -25.52 -7.69
N ASN A 98 37.01 -26.55 -7.26
CA ASN A 98 36.40 -27.86 -6.97
C ASN A 98 35.77 -27.94 -5.56
N ASP A 99 36.16 -27.05 -4.65
CA ASP A 99 35.71 -27.02 -3.24
C ASP A 99 34.32 -26.36 -3.08
N SER A 100 33.35 -27.11 -2.54
CA SER A 100 31.95 -26.67 -2.54
C SER A 100 31.59 -25.57 -1.57
N GLU A 101 32.20 -25.53 -0.39
CA GLU A 101 31.80 -24.57 0.63
C GLU A 101 32.39 -23.18 0.35
N VAL A 102 33.60 -23.13 -0.19
CA VAL A 102 34.27 -21.86 -0.54
C VAL A 102 33.62 -21.20 -1.76
N ARG A 103 33.15 -21.99 -2.72
CA ARG A 103 32.54 -21.50 -3.96
C ARG A 103 31.24 -20.72 -3.75
N THR A 104 30.37 -21.16 -2.85
CA THR A 104 29.12 -20.45 -2.54
C THR A 104 29.40 -19.02 -2.06
N MET A 105 30.49 -18.85 -1.28
CA MET A 105 30.95 -17.55 -0.80
C MET A 105 31.46 -16.67 -1.95
N PHE A 106 32.16 -17.26 -2.92
CA PHE A 106 32.54 -16.56 -4.16
C PHE A 106 31.33 -16.10 -4.97
N GLY A 107 30.25 -16.90 -5.03
CA GLY A 107 28.98 -16.48 -5.63
C GLY A 107 28.39 -15.25 -4.94
N SER A 108 28.33 -15.24 -3.60
CA SER A 108 27.83 -14.06 -2.86
C SER A 108 28.72 -12.83 -3.04
N ALA A 109 30.04 -13.00 -3.07
CA ALA A 109 30.98 -11.90 -3.34
C ALA A 109 30.86 -11.38 -4.79
N PHE A 110 30.56 -12.25 -5.76
CA PHE A 110 30.27 -11.86 -7.14
C PHE A 110 29.04 -10.95 -7.23
N VAL A 111 27.94 -11.32 -6.56
CA VAL A 111 26.72 -10.50 -6.52
C VAL A 111 26.98 -9.15 -5.86
N ALA A 112 27.69 -9.14 -4.71
CA ALA A 112 28.06 -7.89 -4.04
C ALA A 112 28.92 -6.99 -4.94
N LEU A 113 29.86 -7.58 -5.70
CA LEU A 113 30.65 -6.83 -6.68
C LEU A 113 29.78 -6.25 -7.80
N PHE A 114 28.86 -7.04 -8.33
CA PHE A 114 27.98 -6.56 -9.39
C PHE A 114 27.09 -5.41 -8.92
N ALA A 115 26.57 -5.48 -7.69
CA ALA A 115 25.76 -4.42 -7.10
C ALA A 115 26.50 -3.07 -7.00
N VAL A 116 27.79 -3.07 -6.67
CA VAL A 116 28.60 -1.83 -6.58
C VAL A 116 29.19 -1.36 -7.91
N GLU A 117 29.39 -2.27 -8.86
CA GLU A 117 29.93 -1.93 -10.19
C GLU A 117 28.84 -1.45 -11.15
N GLY A 118 27.65 -2.07 -11.08
CA GLY A 118 26.50 -1.83 -11.94
C GLY A 118 26.58 -2.55 -13.29
N TYR A 119 25.39 -2.83 -13.85
CA TYR A 119 25.23 -3.55 -15.11
C TYR A 119 26.01 -2.89 -16.26
N GLU A 120 25.97 -1.55 -16.35
CA GLU A 120 26.57 -0.78 -17.44
C GLU A 120 28.09 -0.99 -17.57
N ARG A 121 28.78 -1.23 -16.45
CA ARG A 121 30.24 -1.38 -16.42
C ARG A 121 30.68 -2.85 -16.43
N TRP A 122 29.73 -3.78 -16.31
CA TRP A 122 30.00 -5.20 -16.41
C TRP A 122 28.85 -5.99 -17.07
N PRO A 123 28.47 -5.66 -18.32
CA PRO A 123 27.29 -6.23 -18.98
C PRO A 123 27.43 -7.73 -19.26
N ASP A 124 28.65 -8.24 -19.39
CA ASP A 124 28.91 -9.65 -19.71
C ASP A 124 28.76 -10.60 -18.50
N ALA A 125 28.64 -10.06 -17.27
CA ALA A 125 28.66 -10.86 -16.05
C ALA A 125 27.50 -11.89 -15.97
N PRO A 126 26.24 -11.52 -16.25
CA PRO A 126 25.12 -12.46 -16.26
C PRO A 126 25.25 -13.51 -17.37
N GLY A 127 25.70 -13.09 -18.56
CA GLY A 127 25.93 -13.99 -19.69
C GLY A 127 26.99 -15.04 -19.40
N LEU A 128 28.09 -14.65 -18.75
CA LEU A 128 29.15 -15.56 -18.32
C LEU A 128 28.62 -16.64 -17.36
N LEU A 129 27.83 -16.25 -16.36
CA LEU A 129 27.22 -17.21 -15.43
C LEU A 129 26.25 -18.15 -16.14
N LEU A 130 25.46 -17.63 -17.10
CA LEU A 130 24.55 -18.45 -17.90
C LEU A 130 25.31 -19.47 -18.77
N THR A 131 26.44 -19.08 -19.37
CA THR A 131 27.32 -19.99 -20.10
C THR A 131 27.90 -21.06 -19.18
N LEU A 132 28.42 -20.69 -18.00
CA LEU A 132 28.95 -21.65 -17.03
C LEU A 132 27.88 -22.64 -16.55
N LEU A 133 26.65 -22.17 -16.32
CA LEU A 133 25.50 -23.00 -15.96
C LEU A 133 25.11 -23.98 -17.09
N SER A 134 25.19 -23.52 -18.34
CA SER A 134 24.71 -24.25 -19.52
C SER A 134 25.74 -25.26 -20.06
N GLU A 135 27.02 -24.89 -20.08
CA GLU A 135 28.03 -25.55 -20.92
C GLU A 135 29.20 -26.16 -20.13
N SER A 136 29.37 -25.80 -18.85
CA SER A 136 30.47 -26.36 -18.06
C SER A 136 30.34 -27.89 -17.98
N PRO A 137 31.41 -28.67 -18.26
CA PRO A 137 31.39 -30.11 -18.08
C PRO A 137 31.31 -30.50 -16.59
N ASN A 138 31.75 -29.60 -15.70
CA ASN A 138 31.73 -29.82 -14.26
C ASN A 138 30.36 -29.43 -13.68
N GLU A 139 29.59 -30.43 -13.23
CA GLU A 139 28.27 -30.26 -12.61
C GLU A 139 28.30 -29.30 -11.42
N ILE A 140 29.36 -29.37 -10.63
CA ILE A 140 29.53 -28.59 -9.43
C ILE A 140 29.69 -27.08 -9.79
N VAL A 141 30.38 -26.79 -10.90
CA VAL A 141 30.50 -25.42 -11.44
C VAL A 141 29.14 -24.96 -11.98
N ARG A 142 28.38 -25.84 -12.65
CA ARG A 142 27.02 -25.50 -13.10
C ARG A 142 26.12 -25.11 -11.94
N GLN A 143 26.11 -25.88 -10.85
CA GLN A 143 25.31 -25.59 -9.65
C GLN A 143 25.69 -24.24 -9.02
N THR A 144 26.99 -23.95 -8.92
CA THR A 144 27.47 -22.68 -8.33
C THR A 144 27.11 -21.49 -9.22
N ALA A 145 27.34 -21.60 -10.53
CA ALA A 145 26.94 -20.59 -11.49
C ALA A 145 25.43 -20.37 -11.48
N GLY A 146 24.63 -21.44 -11.39
CA GLY A 146 23.17 -21.39 -11.25
C GLY A 146 22.72 -20.67 -9.99
N SER A 147 23.25 -21.04 -8.82
CA SER A 147 22.92 -20.35 -7.56
C SER A 147 23.31 -18.87 -7.58
N THR A 148 24.45 -18.53 -8.17
CA THR A 148 24.93 -17.15 -8.29
C THR A 148 24.05 -16.35 -9.25
N LEU A 149 23.66 -16.95 -10.38
CA LEU A 149 22.80 -16.31 -11.37
C LEU A 149 21.37 -16.12 -10.82
N VAL A 150 20.84 -17.07 -10.04
CA VAL A 150 19.56 -16.91 -9.33
C VAL A 150 19.59 -15.67 -8.44
N MET A 151 20.57 -15.55 -7.53
CA MET A 151 20.71 -14.38 -6.66
C MET A 151 20.82 -13.07 -7.45
N LEU A 152 21.57 -13.10 -8.56
CA LEU A 152 21.75 -11.92 -9.41
C LEU A 152 20.45 -11.52 -10.12
N VAL A 153 19.71 -12.49 -10.66
CA VAL A 153 18.42 -12.25 -11.34
C VAL A 153 17.37 -11.76 -10.35
N GLU A 154 17.29 -12.34 -9.14
CA GLU A 154 16.40 -11.88 -8.08
C GLU A 154 16.66 -10.42 -7.71
N ASP A 155 17.92 -10.04 -7.47
CA ASP A 155 18.33 -8.67 -7.13
C ASP A 155 18.04 -7.67 -8.27
N MET A 156 18.40 -8.02 -9.51
CA MET A 156 18.14 -7.16 -10.69
C MET A 156 16.66 -7.00 -10.98
N ALA A 157 15.86 -8.06 -10.84
CA ALA A 157 14.43 -8.03 -11.11
C ALA A 157 13.65 -7.28 -10.02
N ALA A 158 14.08 -7.36 -8.76
CA ALA A 158 13.49 -6.61 -7.65
C ALA A 158 13.83 -5.11 -7.68
N SER A 159 14.95 -4.71 -8.31
CA SER A 159 15.46 -3.34 -8.30
C SER A 159 14.53 -2.28 -8.91
N ASN A 160 13.54 -2.64 -9.71
CA ASN A 160 12.52 -1.72 -10.25
C ASN A 160 11.09 -2.18 -9.94
N TYR A 161 10.94 -3.12 -9.00
CA TYR A 161 9.65 -3.65 -8.56
C TYR A 161 9.23 -2.96 -7.26
N ARG A 162 7.98 -2.46 -7.19
CA ARG A 162 7.35 -1.84 -6.00
C ARG A 162 8.20 -0.78 -5.28
N ASP A 163 8.27 0.44 -5.82
CA ASP A 163 8.86 1.64 -5.17
C ASP A 163 10.16 1.38 -4.41
N SER A 164 11.09 0.66 -5.04
CA SER A 164 12.38 0.38 -4.43
C SER A 164 13.07 1.70 -4.04
N ALA A 165 13.66 1.76 -2.85
CA ALA A 165 14.35 2.96 -2.35
C ALA A 165 15.53 3.43 -3.24
N LYS A 166 16.01 2.55 -4.14
CA LYS A 166 17.10 2.82 -5.08
C LYS A 166 16.83 2.13 -6.43
N PRO A 167 16.01 2.72 -7.30
CA PRO A 167 15.68 2.12 -8.59
C PRO A 167 16.92 2.00 -9.48
N MET A 168 16.98 0.93 -10.27
CA MET A 168 18.02 0.76 -11.28
C MET A 168 17.79 1.73 -12.44
N GLY A 169 18.83 2.44 -12.88
CA GLY A 169 18.74 3.41 -13.98
C GLY A 169 18.18 2.80 -15.28
N GLU A 170 17.47 3.62 -16.07
CA GLU A 170 16.74 3.17 -17.28
C GLU A 170 17.61 2.38 -18.26
N ALA A 171 18.85 2.83 -18.48
CA ALA A 171 19.78 2.14 -19.38
C ALA A 171 20.14 0.75 -18.85
N ALA A 172 20.53 0.62 -17.58
CA ALA A 172 20.82 -0.67 -16.96
C ALA A 172 19.62 -1.62 -16.99
N TRP A 173 18.41 -1.11 -16.75
CA TRP A 173 17.16 -1.87 -16.88
C TRP A 173 16.92 -2.38 -18.31
N ALA A 174 17.12 -1.53 -19.32
CA ALA A 174 17.00 -1.95 -20.71
C ALA A 174 17.97 -3.08 -21.08
N HIS A 175 19.21 -3.03 -20.59
CA HIS A 175 20.18 -4.11 -20.79
C HIS A 175 19.77 -5.40 -20.09
N PHE A 176 19.31 -5.33 -18.84
CA PHE A 176 18.79 -6.49 -18.13
C PHE A 176 17.61 -7.14 -18.87
N MET A 177 16.61 -6.35 -19.28
CA MET A 177 15.46 -6.86 -20.03
C MET A 177 15.86 -7.44 -21.40
N THR A 178 16.89 -6.89 -22.04
CA THR A 178 17.47 -7.44 -23.27
C THR A 178 18.11 -8.82 -23.00
N PHE A 179 18.85 -8.96 -21.90
CA PHE A 179 19.41 -10.25 -21.48
C PHE A 179 18.31 -11.27 -21.15
N VAL A 180 17.27 -10.86 -20.42
CA VAL A 180 16.12 -11.71 -20.09
C VAL A 180 15.45 -12.25 -21.36
N THR A 181 15.13 -11.35 -22.29
CA THR A 181 14.39 -11.65 -23.52
C THR A 181 15.21 -12.50 -24.50
N ASN A 182 16.45 -12.11 -24.75
CA ASN A 182 17.23 -12.68 -25.86
C ASN A 182 18.13 -13.85 -25.45
N GLN A 183 18.43 -14.00 -24.16
CA GLN A 183 19.38 -15.02 -23.68
C GLN A 183 18.76 -15.91 -22.61
N LEU A 184 18.32 -15.35 -21.49
CA LEU A 184 17.96 -16.13 -20.31
C LEU A 184 16.72 -17.01 -20.53
N VAL A 185 15.59 -16.41 -20.93
CA VAL A 185 14.33 -17.15 -21.12
C VAL A 185 14.45 -18.22 -22.20
N PRO A 186 14.96 -17.93 -23.42
CA PRO A 186 15.16 -18.96 -24.43
C PRO A 186 16.01 -20.13 -23.93
N ARG A 187 17.10 -19.83 -23.19
CA ARG A 187 18.02 -20.85 -22.69
C ARG A 187 17.41 -21.71 -21.58
N ILE A 188 16.61 -21.11 -20.69
CA ILE A 188 15.82 -21.85 -19.71
C ILE A 188 14.92 -22.87 -20.42
N LEU A 189 14.15 -22.42 -21.41
CA LEU A 189 13.18 -23.26 -22.11
C LEU A 189 13.84 -24.38 -22.93
N GLU A 190 15.03 -24.15 -23.46
CA GLU A 190 15.81 -25.15 -24.20
C GLU A 190 16.46 -26.19 -23.26
N LEU A 191 17.06 -25.75 -22.16
CA LEU A 191 17.95 -26.58 -21.34
C LEU A 191 17.29 -27.25 -20.14
N ALA A 192 16.16 -26.73 -19.66
CA ALA A 192 15.52 -27.22 -18.44
C ALA A 192 15.23 -28.74 -18.49
N SER A 193 14.80 -29.26 -19.63
CA SER A 193 14.53 -30.70 -19.81
C SER A 193 15.76 -31.53 -20.17
N THR A 194 16.87 -30.91 -20.55
CA THR A 194 18.08 -31.61 -21.03
C THR A 194 19.21 -31.65 -19.99
N ILE A 195 19.17 -30.77 -18.98
CA ILE A 195 20.15 -30.72 -17.88
C ILE A 195 19.42 -30.83 -16.53
N PRO A 196 18.99 -32.05 -16.11
CA PRO A 196 18.17 -32.22 -14.90
C PRO A 196 18.80 -31.65 -13.61
N GLY A 197 20.12 -31.75 -13.46
CA GLY A 197 20.83 -31.20 -12.29
C GLY A 197 20.80 -29.66 -12.19
N SER A 198 20.48 -28.96 -13.29
CA SER A 198 20.36 -27.51 -13.33
C SER A 198 18.91 -27.01 -13.27
N LEU A 199 17.93 -27.92 -13.40
CA LEU A 199 16.50 -27.60 -13.49
C LEU A 199 16.00 -26.72 -12.33
N PRO A 200 16.32 -26.99 -11.04
CA PRO A 200 15.84 -26.16 -9.94
C PRO A 200 16.29 -24.70 -10.04
N PHE A 201 17.49 -24.42 -10.56
CA PHE A 201 17.99 -23.06 -10.74
C PHE A 201 17.25 -22.33 -11.88
N PHE A 202 16.99 -23.03 -12.98
CA PHE A 202 16.17 -22.49 -14.07
C PHE A 202 14.75 -22.16 -13.59
N CYS A 203 14.13 -23.05 -12.83
CA CYS A 203 12.81 -22.84 -12.23
C CYS A 203 12.80 -21.64 -11.28
N LYS A 204 13.80 -21.49 -10.40
CA LYS A 204 13.93 -20.33 -9.49
C LYS A 204 14.03 -19.01 -10.24
N MET A 205 14.87 -18.93 -11.28
CA MET A 205 14.98 -17.72 -12.10
C MET A 205 13.66 -17.41 -12.81
N LEU A 206 12.98 -18.42 -13.36
CA LEU A 206 11.70 -18.21 -14.02
C LEU A 206 10.62 -17.71 -13.04
N CYS A 207 10.56 -18.27 -11.82
CA CYS A 207 9.70 -17.76 -10.74
C CYS A 207 10.00 -16.30 -10.42
N ALA A 208 11.28 -15.94 -10.21
CA ALA A 208 11.68 -14.57 -9.91
C ALA A 208 11.26 -13.58 -11.01
N LEU A 209 11.37 -13.98 -12.29
CA LEU A 209 10.92 -13.17 -13.42
C LEU A 209 9.39 -13.04 -13.47
N ILE A 210 8.64 -14.07 -13.09
CA ILE A 210 7.17 -14.02 -13.03
C ILE A 210 6.74 -13.09 -11.88
N ASP A 211 7.28 -13.30 -10.67
CA ASP A 211 6.88 -12.57 -9.46
C ASP A 211 7.15 -11.05 -9.56
N THR A 212 8.19 -10.66 -10.31
CA THR A 212 8.58 -9.26 -10.55
C THR A 212 7.96 -8.65 -11.81
N GLY A 213 7.17 -9.40 -12.57
CA GLY A 213 6.58 -8.95 -13.85
C GLY A 213 7.58 -8.84 -15.01
N CYS A 214 8.84 -9.25 -14.83
CA CYS A 214 9.86 -9.27 -15.89
C CYS A 214 9.53 -10.29 -17.00
N PHE A 215 8.81 -11.37 -16.68
CA PHE A 215 8.25 -12.30 -17.68
C PHE A 215 6.97 -11.72 -18.30
N ASN A 216 7.11 -10.57 -18.97
CA ASN A 216 6.02 -9.77 -19.49
C ASN A 216 5.23 -10.46 -20.63
N THR A 217 4.11 -9.85 -21.03
CA THR A 217 3.20 -10.39 -22.06
C THR A 217 3.91 -10.70 -23.37
N VAL A 218 4.84 -9.85 -23.81
CA VAL A 218 5.57 -10.04 -25.07
C VAL A 218 6.42 -11.31 -25.03
N ILE A 219 7.18 -11.50 -23.95
CA ILE A 219 8.05 -12.67 -23.78
C ILE A 219 7.22 -13.95 -23.68
N PHE A 220 6.15 -13.93 -22.89
CA PHE A 220 5.24 -15.08 -22.74
C PHE A 220 4.62 -15.48 -24.05
N GLU A 221 4.01 -14.54 -24.79
CA GLU A 221 3.33 -14.84 -26.06
C GLU A 221 4.31 -15.37 -27.11
N THR A 222 5.54 -14.82 -27.15
CA THR A 222 6.60 -15.25 -28.07
C THR A 222 7.03 -16.70 -27.80
N HIS A 223 7.12 -17.10 -26.54
CA HIS A 223 7.66 -18.40 -26.13
C HIS A 223 6.61 -19.39 -25.62
N PHE A 224 5.33 -19.06 -25.70
CA PHE A 224 4.24 -19.83 -25.07
C PHE A 224 4.26 -21.33 -25.38
N PRO A 225 4.43 -21.80 -26.63
CA PRO A 225 4.42 -23.23 -26.91
C PRO A 225 5.53 -24.01 -26.18
N ALA A 226 6.75 -23.46 -26.14
CA ALA A 226 7.88 -24.08 -25.47
C ALA A 226 7.72 -24.01 -23.94
N PHE A 227 7.26 -22.87 -23.43
CA PHE A 227 6.95 -22.68 -22.01
C PHE A 227 5.88 -23.66 -21.52
N TRP A 228 4.74 -23.76 -22.22
CA TRP A 228 3.65 -24.65 -21.82
C TRP A 228 4.04 -26.13 -21.92
N SER A 229 4.80 -26.50 -22.95
CA SER A 229 5.38 -27.84 -23.06
C SER A 229 6.31 -28.16 -21.91
N LEU A 230 7.15 -27.20 -21.48
CA LEU A 230 8.05 -27.38 -20.35
C LEU A 230 7.27 -27.63 -19.06
N MET A 231 6.26 -26.79 -18.75
CA MET A 231 5.41 -26.93 -17.55
C MET A 231 4.80 -28.33 -17.45
N GLY A 232 4.26 -28.85 -18.56
CA GLY A 232 3.72 -30.20 -18.62
C GLY A 232 4.78 -31.29 -18.40
N SER A 233 5.98 -31.14 -18.98
CA SER A 233 7.05 -32.14 -18.87
C SER A 233 7.65 -32.29 -17.48
N ILE A 234 7.65 -31.22 -16.68
CA ILE A 234 8.28 -31.18 -15.35
C ILE A 234 7.27 -31.27 -14.19
N ALA A 235 5.97 -31.35 -14.47
CA ALA A 235 4.91 -31.36 -13.44
C ALA A 235 5.03 -32.50 -12.42
N GLN A 236 5.55 -33.67 -12.82
CA GLN A 236 5.68 -34.84 -11.93
C GLN A 236 7.03 -34.88 -11.18
N HIS A 237 7.82 -33.82 -11.25
CA HIS A 237 9.12 -33.75 -10.58
C HIS A 237 8.97 -33.65 -9.06
N GLN A 238 9.88 -34.28 -8.31
CA GLN A 238 9.78 -34.35 -6.84
C GLN A 238 10.31 -33.10 -6.14
N ASP A 239 11.23 -32.37 -6.78
CA ASP A 239 11.78 -31.13 -6.22
C ASP A 239 10.68 -30.06 -6.01
N PRO A 240 10.56 -29.50 -4.79
CA PRO A 240 9.52 -28.51 -4.49
C PRO A 240 9.62 -27.23 -5.34
N TRP A 241 10.83 -26.73 -5.62
CA TRP A 241 11.00 -25.52 -6.44
C TRP A 241 10.56 -25.72 -7.88
N VAL A 242 10.76 -26.93 -8.42
CA VAL A 242 10.24 -27.28 -9.74
C VAL A 242 8.71 -27.27 -9.74
N ARG A 243 8.07 -27.88 -8.74
CA ARG A 243 6.60 -27.90 -8.63
C ARG A 243 6.00 -26.51 -8.42
N LYS A 244 6.64 -25.65 -7.62
CA LYS A 244 6.27 -24.22 -7.53
C LYS A 244 6.33 -23.52 -8.87
N CYS A 245 7.40 -23.74 -9.63
CA CYS A 245 7.53 -23.15 -10.96
C CYS A 245 6.41 -23.61 -11.90
N VAL A 246 6.00 -24.88 -11.83
CA VAL A 246 4.84 -25.36 -12.58
C VAL A 246 3.56 -24.67 -12.15
N LEU A 247 3.30 -24.56 -10.84
CA LEU A 247 2.11 -23.88 -10.31
C LEU A 247 2.08 -22.40 -10.72
N LYS A 248 3.16 -21.65 -10.51
CA LYS A 248 3.27 -20.26 -10.99
C LYS A 248 3.11 -20.15 -12.51
N GLY A 249 3.68 -21.08 -13.27
CA GLY A 249 3.54 -21.08 -14.71
C GLY A 249 2.12 -21.38 -15.19
N MET A 250 1.40 -22.26 -14.50
CA MET A 250 -0.03 -22.50 -14.72
C MET A 250 -0.87 -21.28 -14.34
N THR A 251 -0.57 -20.62 -13.24
CA THR A 251 -1.19 -19.35 -12.82
C THR A 251 -0.98 -18.25 -13.86
N GLU A 252 0.24 -18.11 -14.38
CA GLU A 252 0.53 -17.13 -15.44
C GLU A 252 -0.18 -17.47 -16.76
N THR A 253 -0.28 -18.78 -17.06
CA THR A 253 -1.05 -19.25 -18.21
C THR A 253 -2.54 -18.98 -18.05
N TRP A 254 -3.08 -19.13 -16.84
CA TRP A 254 -4.48 -18.79 -16.55
C TRP A 254 -4.77 -17.31 -16.81
N ASN A 255 -3.89 -16.41 -16.37
CA ASN A 255 -4.05 -14.97 -16.56
C ASN A 255 -4.10 -14.53 -18.02
N ARG A 256 -3.29 -15.15 -18.88
CA ARG A 256 -3.08 -14.69 -20.26
C ARG A 256 -3.79 -15.56 -21.29
N ARG A 257 -3.90 -16.86 -21.05
CA ARG A 257 -4.45 -17.89 -21.95
C ARG A 257 -5.28 -18.93 -21.19
N PRO A 258 -6.40 -18.55 -20.57
CA PRO A 258 -7.21 -19.44 -19.73
C PRO A 258 -7.71 -20.70 -20.48
N LEU A 259 -7.96 -20.61 -21.78
CA LEU A 259 -8.37 -21.75 -22.61
C LEU A 259 -7.34 -22.89 -22.61
N ALA A 260 -6.04 -22.60 -22.52
CA ALA A 260 -5.01 -23.63 -22.48
C ALA A 260 -5.08 -24.47 -21.19
N ILE A 261 -5.43 -23.84 -20.07
CA ILE A 261 -5.73 -24.53 -18.81
C ILE A 261 -6.98 -25.40 -18.96
N LEU A 262 -8.06 -24.85 -19.53
CA LEU A 262 -9.33 -25.57 -19.69
C LEU A 262 -9.29 -26.71 -20.73
N ASP A 263 -8.40 -26.63 -21.71
CA ASP A 263 -8.14 -27.71 -22.67
C ASP A 263 -7.41 -28.88 -22.02
N SER A 264 -6.64 -28.63 -20.95
CA SER A 264 -5.89 -29.64 -20.19
C SER A 264 -6.38 -29.80 -18.75
N SER A 265 -7.62 -29.40 -18.46
CA SER A 265 -8.12 -29.21 -17.08
C SER A 265 -8.08 -30.47 -16.23
N ALA A 266 -8.37 -31.64 -16.80
CA ALA A 266 -8.31 -32.90 -16.06
C ALA A 266 -6.91 -33.16 -15.47
N ALA A 267 -5.84 -32.92 -16.24
CA ALA A 267 -4.46 -33.10 -15.78
C ALA A 267 -4.02 -31.96 -14.87
N VAL A 268 -4.35 -30.72 -15.22
CA VAL A 268 -3.99 -29.53 -14.43
C VAL A 268 -4.66 -29.60 -13.05
N PHE A 269 -5.98 -29.78 -12.98
CA PHE A 269 -6.69 -29.80 -11.70
C PHE A 269 -6.27 -30.99 -10.84
N ALA A 270 -6.02 -32.17 -11.43
CA ALA A 270 -5.48 -33.30 -10.67
C ALA A 270 -4.10 -32.98 -10.05
N PHE A 271 -3.21 -32.33 -10.81
CA PHE A 271 -1.91 -31.89 -10.32
C PHE A 271 -2.02 -30.84 -9.21
N VAL A 272 -2.88 -29.83 -9.39
CA VAL A 272 -3.06 -28.77 -8.38
C VAL A 272 -3.72 -29.33 -7.11
N ILE A 273 -4.70 -30.24 -7.21
CA ILE A 273 -5.29 -30.93 -6.04
C ILE A 273 -4.20 -31.71 -5.29
N CYS A 274 -3.35 -32.45 -6.01
CA CYS A 274 -2.25 -33.19 -5.40
C CYS A 274 -1.25 -32.25 -4.71
N SER A 275 -0.93 -31.12 -5.33
CA SER A 275 -0.03 -30.10 -4.78
C SER A 275 -0.64 -29.36 -3.59
N THR A 276 -1.97 -29.17 -3.58
CA THR A 276 -2.71 -28.62 -2.42
C THR A 276 -2.59 -29.57 -1.23
N ASN A 277 -2.59 -30.89 -1.48
CA ASN A 277 -2.46 -31.90 -0.44
C ASN A 277 -1.02 -32.25 -0.05
N ASP A 278 -0.02 -31.49 -0.52
CA ASP A 278 1.40 -31.78 -0.25
C ASP A 278 1.81 -31.35 1.16
N THR A 279 1.71 -32.26 2.11
CA THR A 279 2.13 -32.02 3.51
C THR A 279 3.65 -32.01 3.72
N ALA A 280 4.46 -32.30 2.69
CA ALA A 280 5.92 -32.29 2.81
C ALA A 280 6.51 -30.88 2.63
N ASP A 281 5.85 -30.00 1.87
CA ASP A 281 6.31 -28.64 1.60
C ASP A 281 5.14 -27.64 1.55
N ASN A 282 4.96 -26.90 2.64
CA ASN A 282 3.91 -25.87 2.77
C ASN A 282 4.01 -24.78 1.70
N THR A 283 5.21 -24.54 1.16
CA THR A 283 5.41 -23.50 0.14
C THR A 283 4.95 -23.94 -1.24
N VAL A 284 4.87 -25.24 -1.52
CA VAL A 284 4.17 -25.78 -2.71
C VAL A 284 2.66 -25.68 -2.52
N GLN A 285 2.15 -26.01 -1.33
CA GLN A 285 0.72 -25.88 -1.03
C GLN A 285 0.23 -24.44 -1.20
N LEU A 286 1.00 -23.46 -0.74
CA LEU A 286 0.67 -22.04 -0.89
C LEU A 286 0.49 -21.63 -2.35
N GLU A 287 1.40 -22.04 -3.24
CA GLU A 287 1.28 -21.74 -4.67
C GLU A 287 0.05 -22.45 -5.30
N ALA A 288 -0.28 -23.65 -4.84
CA ALA A 288 -1.46 -24.39 -5.32
C ALA A 288 -2.77 -23.75 -4.84
N LEU A 289 -2.82 -23.30 -3.59
CA LEU A 289 -3.96 -22.58 -3.03
C LEU A 289 -4.14 -21.20 -3.70
N GLN A 290 -3.04 -20.52 -4.00
CA GLN A 290 -3.07 -19.27 -4.75
C GLN A 290 -3.66 -19.47 -6.15
N PHE A 291 -3.31 -20.58 -6.83
CA PHE A 291 -3.90 -20.92 -8.12
C PHE A 291 -5.42 -21.05 -8.04
N TRP A 292 -5.96 -21.73 -7.01
CA TRP A 292 -7.42 -21.84 -6.83
C TRP A 292 -8.09 -20.49 -6.61
N ALA A 293 -7.52 -19.67 -5.71
CA ALA A 293 -8.03 -18.33 -5.42
C ALA A 293 -8.11 -17.48 -6.69
N GLN A 294 -7.03 -17.48 -7.47
CA GLN A 294 -6.95 -16.71 -8.70
C GLN A 294 -7.89 -17.22 -9.80
N LEU A 295 -7.97 -18.54 -9.96
CA LEU A 295 -8.87 -19.20 -10.91
C LEU A 295 -10.34 -18.88 -10.63
N LEU A 296 -10.76 -18.88 -9.36
CA LEU A 296 -12.15 -18.64 -8.97
C LEU A 296 -12.51 -17.15 -8.87
N LYS A 297 -11.56 -16.27 -8.51
CA LYS A 297 -11.76 -14.80 -8.45
C LYS A 297 -11.89 -14.17 -9.85
N SER A 298 -11.35 -14.82 -10.87
CA SER A 298 -11.22 -14.26 -12.22
C SER A 298 -12.57 -13.97 -12.88
N ARG A 299 -12.78 -12.73 -13.32
CA ARG A 299 -13.94 -12.31 -14.13
C ARG A 299 -13.61 -12.47 -15.62
N LEU A 300 -14.01 -13.61 -16.18
CA LEU A 300 -13.75 -13.98 -17.58
C LEU A 300 -14.97 -13.78 -18.48
N GLU A 301 -14.76 -13.88 -19.80
CA GLU A 301 -15.84 -13.99 -20.77
C GLU A 301 -16.78 -15.17 -20.42
N GLU A 302 -18.08 -14.97 -20.61
CA GLU A 302 -19.13 -15.91 -20.19
C GLU A 302 -18.92 -17.34 -20.71
N SER A 303 -18.43 -17.48 -21.94
CA SER A 303 -18.15 -18.77 -22.57
C SER A 303 -17.04 -19.55 -21.86
N VAL A 304 -15.99 -18.85 -21.42
CA VAL A 304 -14.85 -19.41 -20.69
C VAL A 304 -15.26 -19.74 -19.25
N ASN A 305 -16.00 -18.82 -18.61
CA ASN A 305 -16.51 -19.01 -17.25
C ASN A 305 -17.44 -20.22 -17.15
N SER A 306 -18.41 -20.35 -18.05
CA SER A 306 -19.31 -21.51 -18.12
C SER A 306 -18.55 -22.84 -18.27
N ARG A 307 -17.50 -22.85 -19.10
CA ARG A 307 -16.64 -24.04 -19.27
C ARG A 307 -15.85 -24.36 -18.02
N LEU A 308 -15.27 -23.35 -17.36
CA LEU A 308 -14.58 -23.51 -16.08
C LEU A 308 -15.50 -24.13 -15.03
N ILE A 309 -16.68 -23.52 -14.83
CA ILE A 309 -17.65 -23.94 -13.81
C ILE A 309 -18.05 -25.41 -14.02
N SER A 310 -18.33 -25.79 -15.27
CA SER A 310 -18.71 -27.17 -15.63
C SER A 310 -17.57 -28.17 -15.38
N GLN A 311 -16.34 -27.85 -15.80
CA GLN A 311 -15.20 -28.75 -15.64
C GLN A 311 -14.80 -28.88 -14.18
N LEU A 312 -14.66 -27.76 -13.45
CA LEU A 312 -14.26 -27.78 -12.04
C LEU A 312 -15.30 -28.51 -11.17
N ARG A 313 -16.60 -28.43 -11.49
CA ARG A 313 -17.66 -29.20 -10.80
C ARG A 313 -17.29 -30.69 -10.67
N THR A 314 -16.76 -31.29 -11.73
CA THR A 314 -16.38 -32.71 -11.75
C THR A 314 -15.23 -33.07 -10.81
N HIS A 315 -14.45 -32.09 -10.38
CA HIS A 315 -13.31 -32.24 -9.48
C HIS A 315 -13.61 -31.81 -8.04
N LEU A 316 -14.71 -31.09 -7.79
CA LEU A 316 -15.11 -30.64 -6.44
C LEU A 316 -15.22 -31.77 -5.40
N PRO A 317 -15.74 -32.98 -5.72
CA PRO A 317 -15.79 -34.08 -4.76
C PRO A 317 -14.41 -34.52 -4.24
N GLN A 318 -13.33 -34.25 -4.99
CA GLN A 318 -11.95 -34.51 -4.57
C GLN A 318 -11.31 -33.28 -3.92
N LEU A 319 -11.57 -32.09 -4.46
CA LEU A 319 -10.96 -30.84 -3.98
C LEU A 319 -11.51 -30.40 -2.62
N ILE A 320 -12.83 -30.42 -2.42
CA ILE A 320 -13.48 -29.92 -1.19
C ILE A 320 -12.95 -30.63 0.07
N PRO A 321 -12.87 -31.98 0.12
CA PRO A 321 -12.34 -32.66 1.31
C PRO A 321 -10.89 -32.30 1.61
N VAL A 322 -10.06 -32.06 0.57
CA VAL A 322 -8.68 -31.63 0.73
C VAL A 322 -8.63 -30.23 1.33
N LEU A 323 -9.39 -29.27 0.79
CA LEU A 323 -9.43 -27.91 1.32
C LEU A 323 -9.90 -27.89 2.78
N ILE A 324 -10.96 -28.63 3.10
CA ILE A 324 -11.49 -28.74 4.47
C ILE A 324 -10.48 -29.42 5.43
N GLU A 325 -9.63 -30.34 4.95
CA GLU A 325 -8.57 -30.89 5.80
C GLU A 325 -7.51 -29.85 6.14
N HIS A 326 -7.12 -29.04 5.15
CA HIS A 326 -6.09 -28.01 5.32
C HIS A 326 -6.58 -26.75 6.03
N THR A 327 -7.86 -26.64 6.42
CA THR A 327 -8.32 -25.58 7.35
C THR A 327 -8.01 -25.87 8.82
N ARG A 328 -7.52 -27.07 9.16
CA ARG A 328 -7.04 -27.38 10.52
C ARG A 328 -5.73 -26.65 10.80
N TYR A 329 -5.50 -26.25 12.05
CA TYR A 329 -4.20 -25.73 12.46
C TYR A 329 -3.07 -26.73 12.21
N SER A 330 -2.01 -26.26 11.56
CA SER A 330 -0.75 -26.96 11.35
C SER A 330 0.32 -26.47 12.32
N SER A 331 1.44 -27.20 12.40
CA SER A 331 2.61 -26.73 13.15
C SER A 331 3.12 -25.37 12.66
N TRP A 332 2.99 -25.09 11.36
CA TRP A 332 3.37 -23.81 10.79
C TRP A 332 2.49 -22.67 11.27
N ASP A 333 1.18 -22.89 11.40
CA ASP A 333 0.27 -21.88 11.97
C ASP A 333 0.66 -21.55 13.40
N TYR A 334 0.94 -22.56 14.22
CA TYR A 334 1.40 -22.37 15.59
C TYR A 334 2.76 -21.66 15.68
N MET A 335 3.69 -21.92 14.75
CA MET A 335 4.96 -21.18 14.67
C MET A 335 4.78 -19.71 14.31
N SER A 336 3.69 -19.35 13.63
CA SER A 336 3.35 -17.96 13.30
C SER A 336 2.53 -17.24 14.37
N MET A 337 2.10 -17.94 15.42
CA MET A 337 1.31 -17.38 16.51
C MET A 337 2.20 -16.99 17.68
N ASP A 338 1.94 -15.81 18.24
CA ASP A 338 2.51 -15.41 19.53
C ASP A 338 1.94 -16.28 20.68
N GLU A 339 2.74 -16.52 21.72
CA GLU A 339 2.34 -17.29 22.90
C GLU A 339 1.10 -16.72 23.60
N SER A 340 0.92 -15.40 23.57
CA SER A 340 -0.23 -14.68 24.11
C SER A 340 -1.56 -15.06 23.45
N HIS A 341 -1.56 -15.66 22.26
CA HIS A 341 -2.79 -16.15 21.62
C HIS A 341 -3.41 -17.36 22.32
N PHE A 342 -2.62 -18.09 23.11
CA PHE A 342 -3.09 -19.27 23.85
C PHE A 342 -3.49 -18.96 25.29
N GLU A 343 -3.12 -17.77 25.79
CA GLU A 343 -3.37 -17.35 27.15
C GLU A 343 -4.85 -17.00 27.36
N GLU A 344 -5.45 -17.60 28.40
CA GLU A 344 -6.84 -17.35 28.77
C GLU A 344 -7.06 -15.98 29.41
N ASP A 345 -6.02 -15.43 30.05
CA ASP A 345 -6.09 -14.18 30.80
C ASP A 345 -4.80 -13.35 30.61
N ASN A 346 -4.86 -12.44 29.65
CA ASN A 346 -3.76 -11.53 29.33
C ASN A 346 -4.22 -10.12 28.92
N ALA A 347 -5.50 -9.79 29.13
CA ALA A 347 -6.06 -8.46 28.86
C ALA A 347 -5.29 -7.33 29.55
N ALA A 348 -4.74 -7.59 30.74
CA ALA A 348 -3.97 -6.61 31.51
C ALA A 348 -2.48 -6.55 31.15
N VAL A 349 -1.99 -7.42 30.26
CA VAL A 349 -0.58 -7.49 29.87
C VAL A 349 -0.31 -6.48 28.76
N PRO A 350 0.54 -5.45 28.97
CA PRO A 350 0.88 -4.46 27.95
C PRO A 350 1.38 -5.11 26.65
N ASP A 351 1.02 -4.53 25.51
CA ASP A 351 1.54 -4.98 24.22
C ASP A 351 3.02 -4.65 24.10
N ARG A 352 3.79 -5.55 23.48
CA ARG A 352 5.16 -5.21 23.08
C ARG A 352 5.10 -4.35 21.83
N VAL A 353 6.10 -3.49 21.64
CA VAL A 353 6.18 -2.62 20.46
C VAL A 353 6.19 -3.43 19.16
N GLU A 354 6.83 -4.60 19.17
CA GLU A 354 6.89 -5.55 18.06
C GLU A 354 5.57 -6.27 17.75
N ASP A 355 4.62 -6.31 18.70
CA ASP A 355 3.33 -6.99 18.54
C ASP A 355 2.25 -6.10 17.91
N VAL A 356 2.51 -4.78 17.87
CA VAL A 356 1.64 -3.80 17.24
C VAL A 356 2.14 -3.59 15.81
N PRO A 357 1.39 -4.04 14.79
CA PRO A 357 1.85 -3.96 13.42
C PRO A 357 2.09 -2.49 13.02
N PRO A 358 3.18 -2.20 12.28
CA PRO A 358 3.35 -0.87 11.70
C PRO A 358 2.19 -0.63 10.74
N ARG A 359 1.60 0.56 10.82
CA ARG A 359 0.51 0.93 9.92
C ARG A 359 1.07 1.07 8.49
N PRO A 360 0.45 0.45 7.47
CA PRO A 360 0.82 0.71 6.08
C PRO A 360 0.64 2.20 5.76
N GLU A 361 1.61 2.81 5.08
CA GLU A 361 1.49 4.18 4.58
C GLU A 361 0.49 4.20 3.41
N GLY A 362 -0.69 4.79 3.63
CA GLY A 362 -1.72 4.94 2.61
C GLY A 362 -2.71 3.77 2.54
N GLU A 363 -3.97 4.09 2.83
CA GLU A 363 -5.15 3.22 2.71
C GLU A 363 -5.32 2.15 3.82
N MET A 364 -6.07 2.53 4.86
CA MET A 364 -7.00 1.57 5.48
C MET A 364 -8.23 1.48 4.57
N THR A 365 -8.17 0.66 3.54
CA THR A 365 -9.42 0.03 3.09
C THR A 365 -9.62 -1.16 4.01
N ALA A 366 -10.74 -1.15 4.76
CA ALA A 366 -11.16 -2.25 5.64
C ALA A 366 -11.30 -3.60 4.91
N ASP A 367 -11.21 -3.60 3.57
CA ASP A 367 -11.58 -4.72 2.73
C ASP A 367 -10.45 -5.73 2.43
N GLU A 368 -9.15 -5.41 2.65
CA GLU A 368 -8.07 -6.35 2.27
C GLU A 368 -7.26 -6.96 3.44
N ASP A 369 -7.23 -6.37 4.63
CA ASP A 369 -6.39 -6.86 5.75
C ASP A 369 -7.14 -7.37 7.00
N GLU A 370 -8.44 -7.10 7.17
CA GLU A 370 -9.18 -7.52 8.38
C GLU A 370 -9.32 -9.04 8.55
N GLU A 371 -9.44 -9.79 7.45
CA GLU A 371 -9.53 -11.26 7.50
C GLU A 371 -8.17 -11.93 7.83
N SER A 372 -7.06 -11.20 7.73
CA SER A 372 -5.70 -11.72 7.97
C SER A 372 -5.35 -11.78 9.46
N ALA A 373 -5.75 -10.78 10.25
CA ALA A 373 -5.37 -10.65 11.66
C ALA A 373 -5.94 -11.77 12.54
N THR A 374 -7.04 -12.42 12.11
CA THR A 374 -7.73 -13.42 12.92
C THR A 374 -6.95 -14.73 13.14
N TRP A 375 -5.84 -14.95 12.43
CA TRP A 375 -5.12 -16.24 12.41
C TRP A 375 -3.59 -16.09 12.46
N GLY A 376 -3.08 -14.96 12.94
CA GLY A 376 -1.66 -14.60 12.92
C GLY A 376 -1.29 -13.78 11.68
N ASN A 377 -0.14 -13.09 11.70
CA ASN A 377 0.19 -12.09 10.67
C ASN A 377 0.65 -12.72 9.33
N ASN A 378 1.00 -14.01 9.31
CA ASN A 378 1.53 -14.66 8.12
C ASN A 378 0.44 -15.32 7.26
N TRP A 379 0.67 -15.40 5.95
CA TRP A 379 -0.16 -16.16 5.02
C TRP A 379 0.20 -17.66 5.09
N THR A 380 -0.77 -18.52 5.39
CA THR A 380 -0.55 -19.97 5.60
C THR A 380 -1.48 -20.82 4.72
N PRO A 381 -1.17 -22.13 4.52
CA PRO A 381 -2.06 -23.02 3.78
C PRO A 381 -3.48 -23.07 4.34
N ARG A 382 -3.62 -22.91 5.67
CA ARG A 382 -4.93 -22.81 6.34
C ARG A 382 -5.77 -21.63 5.82
N LYS A 383 -5.18 -20.43 5.76
CA LYS A 383 -5.85 -19.24 5.21
C LYS A 383 -6.18 -19.42 3.73
N GLY A 384 -5.22 -19.92 2.94
CA GLY A 384 -5.42 -20.19 1.52
C GLY A 384 -6.54 -21.21 1.25
N ALA A 385 -6.66 -22.25 2.07
CA ALA A 385 -7.72 -23.25 1.95
C ALA A 385 -9.10 -22.67 2.29
N ALA A 386 -9.20 -21.86 3.36
CA ALA A 386 -10.43 -21.16 3.71
C ALA A 386 -10.86 -20.17 2.60
N LEU A 387 -9.92 -19.39 2.05
CA LEU A 387 -10.19 -18.47 0.94
C LEU A 387 -10.65 -19.21 -0.32
N ALA A 388 -10.03 -20.36 -0.65
CA ALA A 388 -10.48 -21.17 -1.77
C ALA A 388 -11.92 -21.70 -1.56
N LEU A 389 -12.29 -22.09 -0.33
CA LEU A 389 -13.66 -22.50 0.01
C LEU A 389 -14.65 -21.34 -0.07
N ASP A 390 -14.28 -20.13 0.36
CA ASP A 390 -15.09 -18.92 0.19
C ASP A 390 -15.38 -18.66 -1.29
N TYR A 391 -14.35 -18.66 -2.16
CA TYR A 391 -14.58 -18.51 -3.59
C TYR A 391 -15.39 -19.65 -4.23
N ILE A 392 -15.19 -20.90 -3.80
CA ILE A 392 -16.06 -22.01 -4.23
C ILE A 392 -17.52 -21.72 -3.83
N SER A 393 -17.75 -21.20 -2.62
CA SER A 393 -19.09 -20.86 -2.16
C SER A 393 -19.73 -19.74 -3.00
N GLN A 394 -18.96 -18.74 -3.42
CA GLN A 394 -19.47 -17.64 -4.25
C GLN A 394 -19.87 -18.14 -5.65
N VAL A 395 -19.13 -19.11 -6.21
CA VAL A 395 -19.41 -19.68 -7.54
C VAL A 395 -20.52 -20.75 -7.51
N TYR A 396 -20.53 -21.59 -6.48
CA TYR A 396 -21.38 -22.80 -6.41
C TYR A 396 -22.40 -22.79 -5.26
N GLY A 397 -22.53 -21.72 -4.50
CA GLY A 397 -23.37 -21.67 -3.30
C GLY A 397 -24.88 -21.71 -3.55
N GLN A 398 -25.31 -21.60 -4.80
CA GLN A 398 -26.70 -21.85 -5.23
C GLN A 398 -26.94 -23.31 -5.64
N ASP A 399 -25.90 -24.14 -5.67
CA ASP A 399 -25.98 -25.54 -6.03
C ASP A 399 -26.19 -26.41 -4.79
N ASN A 400 -27.43 -26.88 -4.62
CA ASN A 400 -27.80 -27.66 -3.44
C ASN A 400 -26.98 -28.94 -3.25
N GLU A 401 -26.53 -29.60 -4.32
CA GLU A 401 -25.71 -30.83 -4.19
C GLU A 401 -24.34 -30.52 -3.58
N ILE A 402 -23.71 -29.43 -4.04
CA ILE A 402 -22.40 -28.99 -3.54
C ILE A 402 -22.52 -28.47 -2.11
N VAL A 403 -23.54 -27.65 -1.83
CA VAL A 403 -23.78 -27.13 -0.47
C VAL A 403 -24.06 -28.27 0.50
N GLN A 404 -24.90 -29.23 0.13
CA GLN A 404 -25.16 -30.40 0.99
C GLN A 404 -23.87 -31.20 1.22
N PHE A 405 -23.05 -31.40 0.19
CA PHE A 405 -21.78 -32.10 0.33
C PHE A 405 -20.80 -31.37 1.27
N LEU A 406 -20.73 -30.04 1.21
CA LEU A 406 -19.97 -29.22 2.17
C LEU A 406 -20.50 -29.39 3.59
N LEU A 407 -21.82 -29.29 3.77
CA LEU A 407 -22.48 -29.42 5.07
C LEU A 407 -22.24 -30.79 5.71
N GLU A 408 -22.31 -31.88 4.96
CA GLU A 408 -22.02 -33.23 5.47
C GLU A 408 -20.59 -33.35 6.06
N HIS A 409 -19.61 -32.69 5.43
CA HIS A 409 -18.23 -32.66 5.93
C HIS A 409 -18.07 -31.79 7.18
N ILE A 410 -18.75 -30.64 7.20
CA ILE A 410 -18.76 -29.72 8.35
C ILE A 410 -19.40 -30.40 9.56
N GLU A 411 -20.60 -30.99 9.40
CA GLU A 411 -21.33 -31.68 10.48
C GLU A 411 -20.50 -32.82 11.08
N LYS A 412 -19.83 -33.60 10.23
CA LYS A 412 -18.96 -34.70 10.68
C LYS A 412 -17.81 -34.19 11.57
N ARG A 413 -17.24 -33.02 11.27
CA ARG A 413 -16.18 -32.42 12.09
C ARG A 413 -16.71 -31.79 13.38
N LEU A 414 -17.84 -31.10 13.32
CA LEU A 414 -18.50 -30.52 14.49
C LEU A 414 -18.90 -31.58 15.52
N ALA A 415 -19.24 -32.78 15.08
CA ALA A 415 -19.59 -33.92 15.94
C ALA A 415 -18.40 -34.53 16.70
N ASN A 416 -17.14 -34.11 16.44
CA ASN A 416 -15.97 -34.66 17.12
C ASN A 416 -15.72 -33.99 18.47
N ASP A 417 -16.28 -34.54 19.55
CA ASP A 417 -16.15 -33.97 20.89
C ASP A 417 -14.73 -34.01 21.50
N SER A 418 -13.85 -34.86 20.96
CA SER A 418 -12.51 -35.06 21.51
C SER A 418 -11.43 -34.15 20.91
N ASP A 419 -11.68 -33.58 19.73
CA ASP A 419 -10.70 -32.78 18.99
C ASP A 419 -11.22 -31.37 18.73
N TRP A 420 -10.79 -30.43 19.57
CA TRP A 420 -11.21 -29.04 19.48
C TRP A 420 -10.69 -28.38 18.19
N GLU A 421 -9.53 -28.76 17.66
CA GLU A 421 -8.98 -28.19 16.41
C GLU A 421 -9.82 -28.62 15.21
N MET A 422 -10.33 -29.85 15.23
CA MET A 422 -11.24 -30.33 14.19
C MET A 422 -12.56 -29.55 14.23
N LYS A 423 -13.13 -29.32 15.41
CA LYS A 423 -14.33 -28.48 15.57
C LYS A 423 -14.09 -27.04 15.12
N GLU A 424 -12.98 -26.47 15.58
CA GLU A 424 -12.52 -25.12 15.23
C GLU A 424 -12.44 -24.95 13.70
N SER A 425 -11.79 -25.90 13.01
CA SER A 425 -11.67 -25.89 11.54
C SER A 425 -13.02 -25.91 10.83
N ALA A 426 -14.02 -26.59 11.40
CA ALA A 426 -15.37 -26.63 10.84
C ALA A 426 -16.11 -25.31 11.01
N VAL A 427 -15.87 -24.59 12.12
CA VAL A 427 -16.41 -23.23 12.33
C VAL A 427 -15.76 -22.24 11.37
N LEU A 428 -14.45 -22.36 11.12
CA LEU A 428 -13.77 -21.58 10.07
C LEU A 428 -14.43 -21.81 8.71
N VAL A 429 -14.68 -23.07 8.32
CA VAL A 429 -15.34 -23.39 7.05
C VAL A 429 -16.76 -22.82 6.99
N LEU A 430 -17.54 -22.89 8.08
CA LEU A 430 -18.88 -22.28 8.15
C LEU A 430 -18.83 -20.77 7.84
N GLY A 431 -17.94 -20.04 8.50
CA GLY A 431 -17.80 -18.60 8.25
C GLY A 431 -17.25 -18.28 6.86
N ALA A 432 -16.33 -19.09 6.33
CA ALA A 432 -15.76 -18.91 4.99
C ALA A 432 -16.82 -19.05 3.90
N ILE A 433 -17.75 -20.01 4.01
CA ILE A 433 -18.80 -20.21 2.99
C ILE A 433 -20.00 -19.26 3.16
N ALA A 434 -20.03 -18.41 4.19
CA ALA A 434 -21.21 -17.64 4.54
C ALA A 434 -21.65 -16.68 3.42
N SER A 435 -20.70 -16.02 2.76
CA SER A 435 -20.94 -15.02 1.71
C SER A 435 -21.69 -15.62 0.50
N GLY A 436 -21.24 -16.77 0.01
CA GLY A 436 -21.78 -17.42 -1.18
C GLY A 436 -22.96 -18.36 -0.92
N CYS A 437 -23.05 -18.92 0.29
CA CYS A 437 -24.08 -19.90 0.65
C CYS A 437 -25.20 -19.35 1.56
N MET A 438 -25.26 -18.04 1.85
CA MET A 438 -26.21 -17.44 2.82
C MET A 438 -27.65 -17.94 2.66
N LEU A 439 -28.19 -17.93 1.43
CA LEU A 439 -29.56 -18.38 1.13
C LEU A 439 -29.76 -19.87 1.40
N ALA A 440 -28.82 -20.70 0.98
CA ALA A 440 -28.87 -22.15 1.19
C ALA A 440 -28.65 -22.52 2.66
N MET A 441 -27.90 -21.71 3.42
CA MET A 441 -27.65 -21.86 4.85
C MET A 441 -28.85 -21.43 5.71
N ALA A 442 -29.69 -20.51 5.23
CA ALA A 442 -30.77 -19.91 6.01
C ALA A 442 -31.65 -20.89 6.82
N PRO A 443 -32.04 -22.08 6.30
CA PRO A 443 -32.80 -23.06 7.08
C PRO A 443 -32.05 -23.66 8.27
N TYR A 444 -30.71 -23.67 8.21
CA TYR A 444 -29.83 -24.24 9.22
C TYR A 444 -29.32 -23.21 10.23
N LEU A 445 -29.37 -21.91 9.87
CA LEU A 445 -28.81 -20.82 10.69
C LEU A 445 -29.33 -20.73 12.12
N PRO A 446 -30.61 -20.99 12.44
CA PRO A 446 -31.06 -21.01 13.84
C PRO A 446 -30.23 -21.96 14.72
N LYS A 447 -29.94 -23.16 14.23
CA LYS A 447 -29.13 -24.17 14.95
C LYS A 447 -27.65 -23.80 14.94
N VAL A 448 -27.12 -23.31 13.82
CA VAL A 448 -25.72 -22.89 13.69
C VAL A 448 -25.42 -21.72 14.62
N VAL A 449 -26.23 -20.67 14.60
CA VAL A 449 -26.06 -19.48 15.44
C VAL A 449 -26.18 -19.82 16.92
N GLU A 450 -27.12 -20.68 17.30
CA GLU A 450 -27.23 -21.16 18.69
C GLU A 450 -25.94 -21.87 19.14
N TYR A 451 -25.40 -22.75 18.31
CA TYR A 451 -24.12 -23.41 18.57
C TYR A 451 -22.95 -22.42 18.68
N LEU A 452 -22.88 -21.43 17.79
CA LEU A 452 -21.83 -20.40 17.83
C LEU A 452 -21.92 -19.55 19.11
N ILE A 453 -23.12 -19.19 19.56
CA ILE A 453 -23.35 -18.49 20.84
C ILE A 453 -22.79 -19.32 22.00
N GLU A 454 -23.02 -20.64 22.01
CA GLU A 454 -22.43 -21.52 23.04
C GLU A 454 -20.90 -21.53 22.98
N LEU A 455 -20.32 -21.59 21.77
CA LEU A 455 -18.87 -21.57 21.57
C LEU A 455 -18.21 -20.26 22.03
N THR A 456 -18.93 -19.14 22.04
CA THR A 456 -18.39 -17.91 22.64
C THR A 456 -18.02 -18.10 24.11
N ARG A 457 -18.50 -19.14 24.81
CA ARG A 457 -18.19 -19.41 26.23
C ARG A 457 -17.17 -20.54 26.41
N HIS A 458 -16.57 -21.03 25.33
CA HIS A 458 -15.61 -22.12 25.37
C HIS A 458 -14.34 -21.75 26.18
N PRO A 459 -13.72 -22.69 26.93
CA PRO A 459 -12.52 -22.41 27.72
C PRO A 459 -11.33 -21.93 26.87
N LYS A 460 -11.11 -22.53 25.70
CA LYS A 460 -10.05 -22.14 24.76
C LYS A 460 -10.33 -20.77 24.11
N PRO A 461 -9.40 -19.79 24.20
CA PRO A 461 -9.54 -18.48 23.55
C PRO A 461 -9.74 -18.56 22.03
N LEU A 462 -9.00 -19.44 21.35
CA LEU A 462 -9.11 -19.64 19.90
C LEU A 462 -10.53 -20.06 19.47
N MET A 463 -11.23 -20.86 20.28
CA MET A 463 -12.63 -21.24 20.02
C MET A 463 -13.60 -20.08 20.21
N ARG A 464 -13.37 -19.21 21.21
CA ARG A 464 -14.20 -18.01 21.40
C ARG A 464 -13.99 -17.02 20.25
N SER A 465 -12.73 -16.84 19.84
CA SER A 465 -12.33 -15.97 18.74
C SER A 465 -12.98 -16.38 17.41
N ILE A 466 -12.88 -17.66 17.01
CA ILE A 466 -13.51 -18.14 15.76
C ILE A 466 -15.03 -18.05 15.81
N ALA A 467 -15.63 -18.23 16.98
CA ALA A 467 -17.08 -18.09 17.15
C ALA A 467 -17.53 -16.64 16.93
N CYS A 468 -16.81 -15.65 17.49
CA CYS A 468 -17.09 -14.24 17.25
C CYS A 468 -16.94 -13.88 15.77
N TRP A 469 -15.84 -14.30 15.13
CA TRP A 469 -15.62 -14.08 13.70
C TRP A 469 -16.73 -14.71 12.85
N CYS A 470 -17.10 -15.97 13.10
CA CYS A 470 -18.14 -16.65 12.35
C CYS A 470 -19.53 -16.04 12.57
N LEU A 471 -19.85 -15.55 13.78
CA LEU A 471 -21.09 -14.82 14.06
C LEU A 471 -21.18 -13.53 13.24
N ALA A 472 -20.06 -12.81 13.09
CA ALA A 472 -20.00 -11.58 12.28
C ALA A 472 -20.39 -11.84 10.82
N ARG A 473 -19.95 -12.97 10.24
CA ARG A 473 -20.29 -13.38 8.87
C ARG A 473 -21.79 -13.64 8.65
N TYR A 474 -22.55 -13.84 9.71
CA TYR A 474 -24.01 -14.01 9.68
C TYR A 474 -24.77 -12.82 10.30
N ALA A 475 -24.10 -11.67 10.50
CA ALA A 475 -24.71 -10.48 11.08
C ALA A 475 -25.92 -10.00 10.27
N GLY A 476 -25.80 -9.91 8.94
CA GLY A 476 -26.90 -9.53 8.06
C GLY A 476 -28.14 -10.41 8.23
N TRP A 477 -27.97 -11.73 8.35
CA TRP A 477 -29.08 -12.64 8.64
C TRP A 477 -29.68 -12.38 10.03
N ALA A 478 -28.85 -12.30 11.07
CA ALA A 478 -29.32 -12.07 12.44
C ALA A 478 -30.10 -10.76 12.59
N CYS A 479 -29.74 -9.74 11.79
CA CYS A 479 -30.43 -8.44 11.74
C CYS A 479 -31.73 -8.45 10.92
N GLN A 480 -31.90 -9.33 9.93
CA GLN A 480 -33.02 -9.25 8.97
C GLN A 480 -34.18 -10.23 9.25
N VAL A 481 -33.95 -11.28 10.05
CA VAL A 481 -34.98 -12.30 10.33
C VAL A 481 -36.19 -11.68 11.04
N GLN A 482 -37.37 -11.80 10.44
CA GLN A 482 -38.62 -11.40 11.07
C GLN A 482 -39.05 -12.42 12.12
N HIS A 483 -39.37 -11.95 13.33
CA HIS A 483 -39.70 -12.83 14.46
C HIS A 483 -41.20 -12.89 14.72
N GLU A 484 -41.79 -14.08 14.61
CA GLU A 484 -43.15 -14.36 15.12
C GLU A 484 -43.13 -14.67 16.63
N ASN A 485 -41.98 -15.13 17.16
CA ASN A 485 -41.77 -15.51 18.55
C ASN A 485 -40.74 -14.58 19.25
N PRO A 486 -41.05 -13.97 20.40
CA PRO A 486 -40.11 -13.13 21.15
C PRO A 486 -38.81 -13.83 21.58
N ASN A 487 -38.82 -15.15 21.79
CA ASN A 487 -37.62 -15.94 22.13
C ASN A 487 -36.66 -16.15 20.94
N GLU A 488 -37.08 -15.77 19.73
CA GLU A 488 -36.30 -15.87 18.50
C GLU A 488 -35.63 -14.55 18.11
N ASN A 489 -35.54 -13.56 19.04
CA ASN A 489 -34.78 -12.34 18.79
C ASN A 489 -33.27 -12.62 18.68
N TRP A 490 -32.86 -13.09 17.50
CA TRP A 490 -31.50 -13.53 17.18
C TRP A 490 -30.51 -12.38 17.29
N LEU A 491 -30.87 -11.19 16.82
CA LEU A 491 -30.07 -9.99 16.96
C LEU A 491 -29.69 -9.75 18.43
N TYR A 492 -30.67 -9.73 19.34
CA TYR A 492 -30.40 -9.50 20.76
C TYR A 492 -29.52 -10.61 21.38
N ARG A 493 -29.81 -11.88 21.06
CA ARG A 493 -29.04 -13.03 21.59
C ARG A 493 -27.59 -12.99 21.14
N VAL A 494 -27.35 -12.76 19.85
CA VAL A 494 -26.00 -12.71 19.26
C VAL A 494 -25.25 -11.48 19.76
N LEU A 495 -25.88 -10.30 19.71
CA LEU A 495 -25.28 -9.06 20.21
C LEU A 495 -24.87 -9.19 21.67
N THR A 496 -25.72 -9.77 22.52
CA THR A 496 -25.38 -10.00 23.94
C THR A 496 -24.16 -10.92 24.10
N ALA A 497 -24.05 -11.97 23.28
CA ALA A 497 -22.91 -12.87 23.29
C ALA A 497 -21.62 -12.16 22.85
N VAL A 498 -21.69 -11.34 21.79
CA VAL A 498 -20.55 -10.56 21.26
C VAL A 498 -20.10 -9.50 22.26
N LEU A 499 -21.02 -8.70 22.83
CA LEU A 499 -20.70 -7.68 23.84
C LEU A 499 -20.01 -8.29 25.08
N ALA A 500 -20.41 -9.49 25.49
CA ALA A 500 -19.74 -10.20 26.59
C ALA A 500 -18.31 -10.66 26.25
N ARG A 501 -17.94 -10.73 24.96
CA ARG A 501 -16.59 -11.06 24.47
C ARG A 501 -15.74 -9.83 24.12
N VAL A 502 -16.36 -8.68 23.87
CA VAL A 502 -15.63 -7.39 23.82
C VAL A 502 -14.88 -7.16 25.14
N LEU A 503 -15.41 -7.62 26.27
CA LEU A 503 -14.77 -7.56 27.58
C LEU A 503 -14.12 -8.90 28.01
N ASP A 504 -13.70 -9.74 27.06
CA ASP A 504 -13.03 -11.01 27.37
C ASP A 504 -11.67 -10.79 28.08
N ARG A 505 -11.16 -11.83 28.74
CA ARG A 505 -9.87 -11.81 29.44
C ARG A 505 -8.68 -12.06 28.51
N SER A 506 -8.93 -12.57 27.31
CA SER A 506 -7.91 -12.77 26.29
C SER A 506 -7.93 -11.63 25.28
N LYS A 507 -6.76 -11.01 25.02
CA LYS A 507 -6.60 -9.94 24.02
C LYS A 507 -7.02 -10.41 22.63
N ARG A 508 -6.74 -11.66 22.28
CA ARG A 508 -7.16 -12.29 21.01
C ARG A 508 -8.69 -12.29 20.85
N VAL A 509 -9.41 -12.62 21.92
CA VAL A 509 -10.87 -12.70 21.88
C VAL A 509 -11.50 -11.31 21.88
N GLN A 510 -10.91 -10.36 22.60
CA GLN A 510 -11.29 -8.95 22.53
C GLN A 510 -11.21 -8.42 21.09
N GLU A 511 -10.09 -8.65 20.41
CA GLU A 511 -9.89 -8.28 18.99
C GLU A 511 -11.03 -8.82 18.11
N ALA A 512 -11.23 -10.15 18.10
CA ALA A 512 -12.24 -10.79 17.26
C ALA A 512 -13.68 -10.37 17.61
N ALA A 513 -13.96 -10.12 18.89
CA ALA A 513 -15.28 -9.66 19.33
C ALA A 513 -15.54 -8.18 18.99
N CYS A 514 -14.50 -7.35 19.02
CA CYS A 514 -14.59 -5.94 18.65
C CYS A 514 -14.85 -5.80 17.14
N SER A 515 -14.09 -6.51 16.29
CA SER A 515 -14.36 -6.56 14.85
C SER A 515 -15.75 -7.12 14.55
N ALA A 516 -16.18 -8.18 15.25
CA ALA A 516 -17.54 -8.69 15.10
C ALA A 516 -18.59 -7.62 15.46
N LEU A 517 -18.39 -6.86 16.54
CA LEU A 517 -19.28 -5.77 16.92
C LEU A 517 -19.36 -4.69 15.82
N ALA A 518 -18.24 -4.32 15.19
CA ALA A 518 -18.25 -3.39 14.06
C ALA A 518 -19.13 -3.91 12.90
N SER A 519 -18.97 -5.18 12.49
CA SER A 519 -19.83 -5.78 11.45
C SER A 519 -21.32 -5.79 11.83
N PHE A 520 -21.64 -6.05 13.10
CA PHE A 520 -23.03 -5.96 13.58
C PHE A 520 -23.57 -4.53 13.52
N ILE A 521 -22.74 -3.54 13.83
CA ILE A 521 -23.12 -2.12 13.76
C ILE A 521 -23.47 -1.74 12.31
N GLU A 522 -22.62 -2.11 11.35
CA GLU A 522 -22.83 -1.85 9.92
C GLU A 522 -24.10 -2.50 9.38
N GLU A 523 -24.22 -3.82 9.56
CA GLU A 523 -25.35 -4.61 9.05
C GLU A 523 -26.66 -4.30 9.78
N GLY A 524 -26.59 -4.03 11.08
CA GLY A 524 -27.76 -3.76 11.92
C GLY A 524 -28.36 -2.38 11.68
N GLY A 525 -27.52 -1.38 11.40
CA GLY A 525 -27.94 -0.01 11.11
C GLY A 525 -29.01 0.49 12.08
N SER A 526 -30.12 1.02 11.54
CA SER A 526 -31.21 1.57 12.35
C SER A 526 -31.86 0.59 13.35
N GLN A 527 -31.75 -0.73 13.13
CA GLN A 527 -32.33 -1.75 14.01
C GLN A 527 -31.61 -1.85 15.35
N LEU A 528 -30.36 -1.37 15.42
CA LEU A 528 -29.57 -1.33 16.64
C LEU A 528 -29.84 -0.10 17.51
N LYS A 529 -30.65 0.86 17.07
CA LYS A 529 -31.01 2.05 17.86
C LYS A 529 -31.51 1.73 19.28
N PRO A 530 -32.40 0.72 19.50
CA PRO A 530 -32.83 0.34 20.84
C PRO A 530 -31.73 -0.30 21.71
N HIS A 531 -30.60 -0.67 21.11
CA HIS A 531 -29.48 -1.33 21.76
C HIS A 531 -28.24 -0.43 21.90
N LEU A 532 -28.35 0.87 21.58
CA LEU A 532 -27.21 1.80 21.67
C LEU A 532 -26.63 1.90 23.08
N GLU A 533 -27.47 1.98 24.11
CA GLU A 533 -27.02 2.10 25.50
C GLU A 533 -26.12 0.93 25.94
N PRO A 534 -26.52 -0.36 25.83
CA PRO A 534 -25.64 -1.47 26.20
C PRO A 534 -24.38 -1.58 25.31
N ILE A 535 -24.45 -1.17 24.03
CA ILE A 535 -23.27 -1.12 23.16
C ILE A 535 -22.28 -0.08 23.69
N VAL A 536 -22.73 1.16 23.92
CA VAL A 536 -21.89 2.26 24.42
C VAL A 536 -21.31 1.92 25.80
N GLU A 537 -22.11 1.38 26.72
CA GLU A 537 -21.60 0.97 28.04
C GLU A 537 -20.46 -0.05 27.93
N THR A 538 -20.54 -0.97 26.97
CA THR A 538 -19.52 -1.99 26.75
C THR A 538 -18.26 -1.38 26.16
N ILE A 539 -18.39 -0.50 25.14
CA ILE A 539 -17.28 0.23 24.52
C ILE A 539 -16.55 1.11 25.55
N VAL A 540 -17.30 1.84 26.39
CA VAL A 540 -16.71 2.67 27.46
C VAL A 540 -15.91 1.83 28.45
N LYS A 541 -16.39 0.64 28.81
CA LYS A 541 -15.61 -0.31 29.63
C LYS A 541 -14.36 -0.80 28.91
N ALA A 542 -14.47 -1.11 27.61
CA ALA A 542 -13.34 -1.57 26.80
C ALA A 542 -12.22 -0.53 26.72
N PHE A 543 -12.54 0.77 26.64
CA PHE A 543 -11.54 1.84 26.70
C PHE A 543 -10.65 1.78 27.94
N SER A 544 -11.14 1.25 29.07
CA SER A 544 -10.36 1.12 30.30
C SER A 544 -9.52 -0.16 30.39
N SER A 545 -9.84 -1.19 29.60
CA SER A 545 -9.18 -2.50 29.68
C SER A 545 -8.28 -2.83 28.49
N TYR A 546 -8.48 -2.19 27.34
CA TYR A 546 -7.74 -2.51 26.13
C TYR A 546 -6.32 -1.94 26.15
N GLN A 547 -5.39 -2.75 25.64
CA GLN A 547 -4.02 -2.36 25.35
C GLN A 547 -3.92 -1.71 23.96
N ALA A 548 -2.74 -1.20 23.60
CA ALA A 548 -2.50 -0.40 22.40
C ALA A 548 -3.06 -1.03 21.12
N ARG A 549 -2.84 -2.33 20.91
CA ARG A 549 -3.31 -3.04 19.70
C ARG A 549 -4.83 -3.08 19.64
N ASN A 550 -5.48 -3.57 20.70
CA ASN A 550 -6.93 -3.71 20.72
C ASN A 550 -7.66 -2.36 20.72
N LEU A 551 -7.02 -1.29 21.23
CA LEU A 551 -7.56 0.06 21.11
C LEU A 551 -7.74 0.49 19.66
N MET A 552 -6.87 0.06 18.73
CA MET A 552 -7.03 0.42 17.31
C MET A 552 -8.32 -0.16 16.73
N PHE A 553 -8.65 -1.42 17.04
CA PHE A 553 -9.94 -2.03 16.64
C PHE A 553 -11.13 -1.35 17.32
N LEU A 554 -10.98 -0.92 18.58
CA LEU A 554 -12.03 -0.18 19.28
C LEU A 554 -12.27 1.20 18.67
N TYR A 555 -11.20 1.90 18.25
CA TYR A 555 -11.29 3.18 17.56
C TYR A 555 -12.03 3.05 16.23
N ASP A 556 -11.70 2.02 15.45
CA ASP A 556 -12.42 1.68 14.22
C ASP A 556 -13.91 1.44 14.48
N THR A 557 -14.23 0.55 15.44
CA THR A 557 -15.62 0.26 15.84
C THR A 557 -16.40 1.53 16.23
N VAL A 558 -15.76 2.48 16.93
CA VAL A 558 -16.36 3.76 17.30
C VAL A 558 -16.53 4.69 16.10
N GLY A 559 -15.59 4.69 15.16
CA GLY A 559 -15.69 5.40 13.89
C GLY A 559 -16.89 4.92 13.07
N THR A 560 -16.99 3.60 12.88
CA THR A 560 -18.13 2.93 12.22
C THR A 560 -19.45 3.27 12.89
N MET A 561 -19.48 3.25 14.22
CA MET A 561 -20.66 3.65 15.00
C MET A 561 -21.06 5.11 14.74
N GLY A 562 -20.08 6.01 14.63
CA GLY A 562 -20.30 7.40 14.23
C GLY A 562 -20.96 7.52 12.86
N GLN A 563 -20.41 6.81 11.87
CA GLN A 563 -20.90 6.84 10.48
C GLN A 563 -22.30 6.25 10.33
N VAL A 564 -22.57 5.11 10.99
CA VAL A 564 -23.85 4.39 10.87
C VAL A 564 -24.98 5.14 11.56
N PHE A 565 -24.75 5.65 12.78
CA PHE A 565 -25.83 6.26 13.57
C PHE A 565 -25.90 7.79 13.42
N GLY A 566 -24.79 8.45 13.07
CA GLY A 566 -24.72 9.90 12.85
C GLY A 566 -25.39 10.70 13.96
N GLU A 567 -26.31 11.59 13.58
CA GLU A 567 -27.08 12.41 14.51
C GLU A 567 -27.90 11.60 15.53
N SER A 568 -28.36 10.39 15.17
CA SER A 568 -29.15 9.56 16.09
C SER A 568 -28.36 9.17 17.33
N LEU A 569 -27.03 9.00 17.21
CA LEU A 569 -26.17 8.74 18.36
C LEU A 569 -26.08 9.98 19.26
N VAL A 570 -25.83 11.15 18.68
CA VAL A 570 -25.68 12.43 19.42
C VAL A 570 -26.93 12.76 20.26
N GLN A 571 -28.12 12.36 19.80
CA GLN A 571 -29.38 12.57 20.51
C GLN A 571 -29.58 11.64 21.73
N THR A 572 -28.75 10.60 21.89
CA THR A 572 -28.85 9.68 23.03
C THR A 572 -28.07 10.18 24.24
N PRO A 573 -28.56 9.96 25.49
CA PRO A 573 -27.81 10.33 26.70
C PRO A 573 -26.46 9.62 26.84
N CYS A 574 -26.34 8.41 26.27
CA CYS A 574 -25.13 7.61 26.40
C CYS A 574 -23.97 8.12 25.54
N CYS A 575 -24.24 8.89 24.48
CA CYS A 575 -23.22 9.46 23.59
C CYS A 575 -22.17 10.30 24.33
N GLU A 576 -22.57 11.01 25.38
CA GLU A 576 -21.66 11.84 26.18
C GLU A 576 -20.58 10.99 26.86
N TYR A 577 -20.91 9.78 27.35
CA TYR A 577 -19.92 8.87 27.95
C TYR A 577 -18.92 8.33 26.93
N LEU A 578 -19.40 8.00 25.73
CA LEU A 578 -18.54 7.56 24.63
C LEU A 578 -17.53 8.66 24.29
N LEU A 579 -18.02 9.88 24.10
CA LEU A 579 -17.20 10.99 23.69
C LEU A 579 -16.20 11.43 24.76
N GLN A 580 -16.59 11.42 26.04
CA GLN A 580 -15.66 11.64 27.14
C GLN A 580 -14.51 10.63 27.14
N SER A 581 -14.79 9.37 26.83
CA SER A 581 -13.76 8.32 26.73
C SER A 581 -12.80 8.58 25.55
N VAL A 582 -13.33 8.97 24.39
CA VAL A 582 -12.52 9.33 23.21
C VAL A 582 -11.66 10.56 23.49
N LEU A 583 -12.22 11.62 24.08
CA LEU A 583 -11.48 12.85 24.42
C LEU A 583 -10.44 12.63 25.51
N GLN A 584 -10.73 11.76 26.49
CA GLN A 584 -9.72 11.35 27.47
C GLN A 584 -8.54 10.65 26.77
N ARG A 585 -8.83 9.76 25.81
CA ARG A 585 -7.78 9.11 25.00
C ARG A 585 -6.99 10.12 24.17
N LEU A 586 -7.67 11.06 23.51
CA LEU A 586 -7.03 12.16 22.76
C LEU A 586 -6.01 12.93 23.61
N GLY A 587 -6.34 13.23 24.87
CA GLY A 587 -5.43 13.92 25.79
C GLY A 587 -4.31 13.05 26.36
N SER A 588 -4.49 11.73 26.45
CA SER A 588 -3.55 10.83 27.13
C SER A 588 -2.63 10.03 26.21
N THR A 589 -2.99 9.84 24.95
CA THR A 589 -2.19 9.06 24.00
C THR A 589 -0.98 9.87 23.56
N GLU A 590 0.23 9.33 23.80
CA GLU A 590 1.49 9.92 23.34
C GLU A 590 1.53 10.02 21.81
N THR A 591 2.19 11.06 21.28
CA THR A 591 2.21 11.35 19.83
C THR A 591 2.81 10.19 19.02
N HIS A 592 3.92 9.62 19.50
CA HIS A 592 4.60 8.52 18.81
C HIS A 592 4.03 7.13 19.13
N ALA A 593 2.95 7.05 19.93
CA ALA A 593 2.33 5.77 20.25
C ALA A 593 1.73 5.12 19.00
N PRO A 594 1.84 3.79 18.83
CA PRO A 594 1.34 3.09 17.64
C PRO A 594 -0.14 3.37 17.31
N GLN A 595 -0.97 3.52 18.34
CA GLN A 595 -2.41 3.72 18.22
C GLN A 595 -2.83 5.18 17.98
N TYR A 596 -1.89 6.13 17.93
CA TYR A 596 -2.20 7.56 17.74
C TYR A 596 -2.96 7.81 16.44
N LEU A 597 -2.48 7.24 15.33
CA LEU A 597 -3.10 7.46 14.02
C LEU A 597 -4.52 6.88 13.95
N ALA A 598 -4.74 5.67 14.50
CA ALA A 598 -6.07 5.06 14.56
C ALA A 598 -7.06 5.88 15.39
N LEU A 599 -6.59 6.49 16.49
CA LEU A 599 -7.40 7.41 17.30
C LEU A 599 -7.79 8.66 16.50
N MET A 600 -6.86 9.21 15.73
CA MET A 600 -7.13 10.39 14.91
C MET A 600 -8.15 10.06 13.81
N ASP A 601 -8.07 8.91 13.14
CA ASP A 601 -9.09 8.55 12.13
C ASP A 601 -10.47 8.33 12.74
N CYS A 602 -10.53 7.66 13.90
CA CYS A 602 -11.78 7.52 14.65
C CYS A 602 -12.42 8.88 14.90
N ILE A 603 -11.63 9.86 15.37
CA ILE A 603 -12.13 11.22 15.58
C ILE A 603 -12.52 11.87 14.25
N SER A 604 -11.78 11.64 13.17
CA SER A 604 -12.08 12.19 11.85
C SER A 604 -13.44 11.71 11.36
N TYR A 605 -13.73 10.41 11.49
CA TYR A 605 -15.04 9.84 11.20
C TYR A 605 -16.15 10.43 12.07
N LEU A 606 -15.90 10.67 13.36
CA LEU A 606 -16.87 11.35 14.24
C LEU A 606 -17.13 12.80 13.80
N VAL A 607 -16.07 13.56 13.47
CA VAL A 607 -16.17 14.95 12.99
C VAL A 607 -16.98 15.01 11.70
N GLN A 608 -16.67 14.15 10.73
CA GLN A 608 -17.39 14.05 9.46
C GLN A 608 -18.84 13.58 9.64
N SER A 609 -19.12 12.70 10.60
CA SER A 609 -20.47 12.18 10.79
C SER A 609 -21.37 13.14 11.56
N TRP A 610 -20.81 13.88 12.52
CA TRP A 610 -21.58 14.78 13.39
C TRP A 610 -21.61 16.22 12.90
N GLN A 611 -20.71 16.57 11.99
CA GLN A 611 -20.67 17.87 11.35
C GLN A 611 -20.64 19.01 12.38
N GLN A 612 -21.55 19.98 12.26
CA GLN A 612 -21.69 21.12 13.16
C GLN A 612 -21.94 20.74 14.63
N LEU A 613 -22.44 19.52 14.90
CA LEU A 613 -22.66 19.05 16.27
C LEU A 613 -21.34 18.80 17.03
N TYR A 614 -20.22 18.62 16.30
CA TYR A 614 -18.89 18.43 16.88
C TYR A 614 -18.26 19.76 17.37
N ALA A 615 -18.81 20.92 17.00
CA ALA A 615 -18.17 22.24 17.20
C ALA A 615 -17.63 22.49 18.62
N ARG A 616 -18.31 22.00 19.66
CA ARG A 616 -17.88 22.20 21.06
C ARG A 616 -16.59 21.48 21.45
N TYR A 617 -16.11 20.55 20.63
CA TYR A 617 -14.90 19.74 20.85
C TYR A 617 -13.79 20.10 19.86
N ALA A 618 -14.07 20.97 18.88
CA ALA A 618 -13.14 21.30 17.80
C ALA A 618 -11.82 21.91 18.32
N GLU A 619 -11.88 22.77 19.34
CA GLU A 619 -10.69 23.43 19.91
C GLU A 619 -9.70 22.42 20.51
N VAL A 620 -10.18 21.46 21.32
CA VAL A 620 -9.30 20.47 21.94
C VAL A 620 -8.69 19.51 20.91
N THR A 621 -9.47 19.13 19.89
CA THR A 621 -9.01 18.28 18.79
C THR A 621 -7.93 18.95 17.95
N ILE A 622 -8.15 20.20 17.55
CA ILE A 622 -7.14 20.97 16.80
C ILE A 622 -5.90 21.21 17.66
N ALA A 623 -6.05 21.58 18.93
CA ALA A 623 -4.90 21.80 19.82
C ALA A 623 -4.03 20.54 19.96
N ARG A 624 -4.64 19.35 20.10
CA ARG A 624 -3.88 18.09 20.17
C ARG A 624 -3.15 17.76 18.88
N ALA A 625 -3.79 17.97 17.73
CA ALA A 625 -3.19 17.81 16.41
C ALA A 625 -2.01 18.78 16.20
N MET A 626 -2.18 20.04 16.61
CA MET A 626 -1.10 21.04 16.56
C MET A 626 0.11 20.62 17.40
N ASN A 627 -0.09 20.15 18.64
CA ASN A 627 1.01 19.66 19.47
C ASN A 627 1.80 18.55 18.77
N ALA A 628 1.11 17.58 18.17
CA ALA A 628 1.77 16.50 17.44
C ALA A 628 2.61 17.02 16.26
N VAL A 629 2.10 18.01 15.51
CA VAL A 629 2.87 18.61 14.41
C VAL A 629 4.11 19.32 14.93
N PHE A 630 4.00 20.13 15.98
CA PHE A 630 5.17 20.82 16.56
C PHE A 630 6.21 19.84 17.11
N GLU A 631 5.79 18.76 17.77
CA GLU A 631 6.68 17.70 18.27
C GLU A 631 7.45 17.02 17.12
N VAL A 632 6.77 16.59 16.05
CA VAL A 632 7.44 15.92 14.93
C VAL A 632 8.33 16.87 14.13
N LEU A 633 7.97 18.15 13.99
CA LEU A 633 8.86 19.15 13.39
C LEU A 633 10.12 19.36 14.23
N TYR A 634 10.00 19.29 15.56
CA TYR A 634 11.14 19.34 16.46
C TYR A 634 12.05 18.10 16.30
N ASP A 635 11.48 16.91 16.18
CA ASP A 635 12.24 15.68 15.92
C ASP A 635 13.00 15.77 14.60
N ALA A 636 12.34 16.27 13.55
CA ALA A 636 12.98 16.50 12.26
C ALA A 636 14.19 17.42 12.39
N LYS A 637 14.08 18.46 13.23
CA LYS A 637 15.19 19.38 13.45
C LYS A 637 16.32 18.72 14.24
N CYS A 638 16.02 17.89 15.22
CA CYS A 638 17.00 17.11 15.96
C CYS A 638 17.73 16.11 15.06
N TYR A 639 17.00 15.43 14.18
CA TYR A 639 17.55 14.50 13.19
C TYR A 639 18.52 15.21 12.23
N GLU A 640 18.16 16.39 11.74
CA GLU A 640 19.01 17.22 10.89
C GLU A 640 20.29 17.66 11.63
N ILE A 641 20.16 18.19 12.85
CA ILE A 641 21.29 18.70 13.64
C ILE A 641 22.28 17.58 14.01
N THR A 642 21.78 16.36 14.21
CA THR A 642 22.60 15.19 14.58
C THR A 642 23.12 14.41 13.38
N ASP A 643 22.88 14.88 12.15
CA ASP A 643 23.25 14.20 10.90
C ASP A 643 22.75 12.74 10.84
N GLY A 644 21.50 12.54 11.27
CA GLY A 644 20.85 11.24 11.35
C GLY A 644 21.21 10.39 12.58
N GLY A 645 21.69 11.04 13.65
CA GLY A 645 22.02 10.38 14.92
C GLY A 645 20.82 10.01 15.79
N THR A 646 19.62 10.51 15.48
CA THR A 646 18.34 10.18 16.14
C THR A 646 17.44 9.36 15.22
N GLU A 647 16.30 8.91 15.74
CA GLU A 647 15.26 8.28 14.91
C GLU A 647 14.74 9.27 13.85
N PRO A 648 14.38 8.77 12.66
CA PRO A 648 13.81 9.60 11.61
C PRO A 648 12.44 10.15 12.05
N PRO A 649 12.10 11.39 11.66
CA PRO A 649 10.82 11.99 11.97
C PRO A 649 9.65 11.20 11.37
N ARG A 650 8.56 11.11 12.12
CA ARG A 650 7.32 10.40 11.76
C ARG A 650 6.37 11.29 10.95
N TRP A 651 6.66 11.45 9.66
CA TRP A 651 5.89 12.35 8.77
C TRP A 651 4.41 11.97 8.61
N ASP A 652 4.07 10.69 8.79
CA ASP A 652 2.70 10.17 8.84
C ASP A 652 1.85 10.82 9.94
N ILE A 653 2.44 11.13 11.10
CA ILE A 653 1.78 11.86 12.19
C ILE A 653 1.46 13.29 11.77
N ILE A 654 2.37 13.98 11.06
CA ILE A 654 2.08 15.31 10.52
C ILE A 654 0.94 15.21 9.51
N GLY A 655 1.00 14.27 8.56
CA GLY A 655 -0.05 14.08 7.56
C GLY A 655 -1.43 13.91 8.19
N CYS A 656 -1.56 12.95 9.12
CA CYS A 656 -2.79 12.67 9.83
C CYS A 656 -3.28 13.87 10.69
N SER A 657 -2.37 14.58 11.36
CA SER A 657 -2.72 15.73 12.19
C SER A 657 -3.19 16.93 11.37
N LEU A 658 -2.55 17.20 10.22
CA LEU A 658 -2.98 18.27 9.32
C LEU A 658 -4.32 17.94 8.66
N ASP A 659 -4.54 16.69 8.26
CA ASP A 659 -5.84 16.21 7.75
C ASP A 659 -6.96 16.33 8.78
N MET A 660 -6.69 16.01 10.05
CA MET A 660 -7.65 16.24 11.14
C MET A 660 -8.05 17.71 11.25
N ILE A 661 -7.07 18.63 11.22
CA ILE A 661 -7.34 20.06 11.30
C ILE A 661 -8.16 20.50 10.09
N ALA A 662 -7.79 20.04 8.89
CA ALA A 662 -8.51 20.32 7.66
C ALA A 662 -9.97 19.80 7.73
N THR A 663 -10.17 18.58 8.23
CA THR A 663 -11.48 17.96 8.42
C THR A 663 -12.37 18.78 9.36
N VAL A 664 -11.85 19.18 10.53
CA VAL A 664 -12.59 20.02 11.48
C VAL A 664 -12.95 21.38 10.85
N ILE A 665 -12.01 22.02 10.16
CA ILE A 665 -12.24 23.32 9.52
C ILE A 665 -13.25 23.21 8.36
N GLY A 666 -13.12 22.20 7.52
CA GLY A 666 -13.99 21.96 6.37
C GLY A 666 -15.44 21.67 6.78
N VAL A 667 -15.62 20.95 7.89
CA VAL A 667 -16.94 20.71 8.49
C VAL A 667 -17.55 21.98 9.08
N LEU A 668 -16.77 22.78 9.81
CA LEU A 668 -17.26 23.99 10.49
C LEU A 668 -17.47 25.19 9.54
N GLN A 669 -16.76 25.20 8.40
CA GLN A 669 -16.86 26.21 7.35
C GLN A 669 -16.69 27.64 7.90
N GLU A 670 -17.65 28.54 7.69
CA GLU A 670 -17.58 29.94 8.13
C GLU A 670 -17.38 30.09 9.65
N HIS A 671 -17.84 29.13 10.45
CA HIS A 671 -17.66 29.13 11.91
C HIS A 671 -16.22 28.80 12.34
N SER A 672 -15.39 28.28 11.43
CA SER A 672 -13.99 27.95 11.72
C SER A 672 -13.09 29.18 11.89
N ARG A 673 -13.48 30.35 11.37
CA ARG A 673 -12.60 31.54 11.36
C ARG A 673 -12.16 31.96 12.75
N GLN A 674 -13.10 31.99 13.71
CA GLN A 674 -12.76 32.32 15.09
C GLN A 674 -11.80 31.28 15.68
N LEU A 675 -12.06 30.00 15.43
CA LEU A 675 -11.24 28.89 15.89
C LEU A 675 -9.80 29.00 15.36
N VAL A 676 -9.63 29.21 14.05
CA VAL A 676 -8.30 29.36 13.43
C VAL A 676 -7.53 30.56 14.00
N ALA A 677 -8.24 31.63 14.35
CA ALA A 677 -7.62 32.83 14.90
C ALA A 677 -7.22 32.72 16.38
N THR A 678 -7.90 31.88 17.17
CA THR A 678 -7.74 31.86 18.64
C THR A 678 -7.09 30.61 19.19
N VAL A 679 -7.23 29.45 18.52
CA VAL A 679 -6.64 28.20 19.01
C VAL A 679 -5.12 28.31 19.02
N CYS A 680 -4.55 27.98 20.16
CA CYS A 680 -3.10 27.96 20.36
C CYS A 680 -2.71 26.83 21.30
N VAL A 681 -1.44 26.46 21.24
CA VAL A 681 -0.84 25.49 22.14
C VAL A 681 0.34 26.12 22.86
N THR A 682 0.60 25.67 24.09
CA THR A 682 1.82 26.05 24.83
C THR A 682 2.93 25.07 24.45
N LEU A 683 4.07 25.59 24.02
CA LEU A 683 5.19 24.80 23.53
C LEU A 683 6.29 24.69 24.58
N ASP A 684 7.01 23.57 24.57
CA ASP A 684 8.17 23.38 25.42
C ASP A 684 9.32 24.33 25.04
N PRO A 685 10.13 24.79 26.02
CA PRO A 685 11.26 25.70 25.76
C PRO A 685 12.23 25.23 24.68
N ASP A 686 12.47 23.92 24.61
CA ASP A 686 13.37 23.33 23.61
C ASP A 686 12.77 23.36 22.21
N VAL A 687 11.47 23.08 22.08
CA VAL A 687 10.72 23.21 20.81
C VAL A 687 10.78 24.65 20.31
N ILE A 688 10.52 25.63 21.17
CA ILE A 688 10.57 27.06 20.84
C ILE A 688 11.97 27.45 20.34
N LYS A 689 13.01 26.98 21.04
CA LYS A 689 14.41 27.28 20.71
C LYS A 689 14.82 26.69 19.36
N GLU A 690 14.59 25.40 19.14
CA GLU A 690 15.06 24.72 17.94
C GLU A 690 14.22 25.09 16.69
N LEU A 691 12.92 25.32 16.86
CA LEU A 691 12.04 25.82 15.78
C LEU A 691 12.07 27.34 15.61
N LYS A 692 12.85 28.05 16.43
CA LYS A 692 13.06 29.52 16.37
C LYS A 692 11.76 30.32 16.44
N LEU A 693 10.87 29.95 17.35
CA LEU A 693 9.62 30.66 17.58
C LEU A 693 9.81 31.84 18.54
N ASP A 694 9.18 32.97 18.23
CA ASP A 694 9.32 34.21 19.02
C ASP A 694 8.50 34.21 20.31
N LYS A 695 7.56 33.27 20.46
CA LYS A 695 6.59 33.21 21.55
C LYS A 695 6.49 31.79 22.10
N PRO A 696 6.11 31.63 23.38
CA PRO A 696 5.90 30.32 23.98
C PRO A 696 4.60 29.64 23.55
N THR A 697 3.83 30.28 22.68
CA THR A 697 2.56 29.79 22.16
C THR A 697 2.63 29.65 20.65
N GLY A 698 2.24 28.49 20.12
CA GLY A 698 2.12 28.25 18.68
C GLY A 698 0.67 28.35 18.22
N TYR A 699 0.42 29.10 17.14
CA TYR A 699 -0.88 29.19 16.47
C TYR A 699 -0.88 28.40 15.15
N ILE A 700 -2.06 28.16 14.58
CA ILE A 700 -2.20 27.47 13.28
C ILE A 700 -1.36 28.13 12.18
N PRO A 701 -1.33 29.48 12.02
CA PRO A 701 -0.47 30.12 11.01
C PRO A 701 1.03 29.87 11.25
N ASP A 702 1.48 29.82 12.51
CA ASP A 702 2.89 29.54 12.84
C ASP A 702 3.27 28.11 12.42
N MET A 703 2.39 27.15 12.71
CA MET A 703 2.52 25.75 12.31
C MET A 703 2.57 25.61 10.78
N ILE A 704 1.64 26.24 10.05
CA ILE A 704 1.62 26.23 8.58
C ILE A 704 2.93 26.82 8.02
N ASN A 705 3.41 27.94 8.58
CA ASN A 705 4.67 28.55 8.15
C ASN A 705 5.85 27.60 8.30
N LEU A 706 5.94 26.88 9.42
CA LEU A 706 7.02 25.91 9.66
C LEU A 706 6.91 24.70 8.72
N CYS A 707 5.71 24.12 8.56
CA CYS A 707 5.49 23.01 7.63
C CYS A 707 5.83 23.38 6.18
N CYS A 708 5.50 24.60 5.73
CA CYS A 708 5.86 25.10 4.41
C CYS A 708 7.38 25.28 4.20
N GLN A 709 8.20 25.26 5.26
CA GLN A 709 9.67 25.30 5.17
C GLN A 709 10.29 23.90 5.16
N CYS A 710 9.51 22.85 5.45
CA CYS A 710 9.99 21.48 5.36
C CYS A 710 10.19 21.07 3.90
N ALA A 711 11.28 20.36 3.60
CA ALA A 711 11.57 19.88 2.24
C ALA A 711 10.87 18.55 1.91
N ASP A 712 10.32 17.86 2.91
CA ASP A 712 9.69 16.55 2.75
C ASP A 712 8.39 16.64 1.95
N ALA A 713 8.24 15.78 0.95
CA ALA A 713 7.10 15.81 0.04
C ALA A 713 5.78 15.47 0.73
N THR A 714 5.79 14.58 1.73
CA THR A 714 4.58 14.19 2.48
C THR A 714 4.10 15.36 3.34
N VAL A 715 5.02 16.07 4.01
CA VAL A 715 4.66 17.28 4.77
C VAL A 715 4.10 18.36 3.84
N LEU A 716 4.78 18.63 2.72
CA LEU A 716 4.35 19.64 1.76
C LEU A 716 2.98 19.32 1.15
N GLN A 717 2.74 18.07 0.78
CA GLN A 717 1.45 17.61 0.27
C GLN A 717 0.31 17.95 1.24
N ASN A 718 0.46 17.59 2.52
CA ASN A 718 -0.59 17.73 3.51
C ASN A 718 -0.76 19.19 3.98
N VAL A 719 0.32 19.97 4.14
CA VAL A 719 0.20 21.38 4.53
C VAL A 719 -0.43 22.23 3.43
N PHE A 720 -0.14 21.97 2.15
CA PHE A 720 -0.78 22.72 1.07
C PHE A 720 -2.25 22.35 0.91
N ALA A 721 -2.65 21.11 1.22
CA ALA A 721 -4.06 20.77 1.33
C ALA A 721 -4.73 21.58 2.46
N LEU A 722 -4.21 21.49 3.69
CA LEU A 722 -4.73 22.29 4.81
C LEU A 722 -4.79 23.79 4.50
N LEU A 723 -3.74 24.33 3.85
CA LEU A 723 -3.68 25.74 3.49
C LEU A 723 -4.84 26.15 2.58
N GLY A 724 -5.19 25.32 1.59
CA GLY A 724 -6.33 25.60 0.71
C GLY A 724 -7.65 25.63 1.49
N ASP A 725 -7.88 24.69 2.39
CA ASP A 725 -9.08 24.65 3.24
C ASP A 725 -9.18 25.87 4.16
N VAL A 726 -8.07 26.24 4.81
CA VAL A 726 -8.02 27.38 5.73
C VAL A 726 -8.16 28.71 4.98
N ALA A 727 -7.56 28.82 3.79
CA ALA A 727 -7.50 30.07 3.05
C ALA A 727 -8.87 30.60 2.64
N TRP A 728 -9.87 29.73 2.42
CA TRP A 728 -11.24 30.16 2.09
C TRP A 728 -11.80 31.18 3.08
N GLN A 729 -11.59 30.95 4.38
CA GLN A 729 -12.15 31.78 5.44
C GLN A 729 -11.10 32.66 6.13
N CYS A 730 -9.82 32.31 6.04
CA CYS A 730 -8.74 32.89 6.85
C CYS A 730 -7.49 33.28 6.06
N ALA A 731 -7.62 33.61 4.76
CA ALA A 731 -6.47 34.03 3.94
C ALA A 731 -5.66 35.18 4.56
N ASP A 732 -6.29 36.07 5.32
CA ASP A 732 -5.62 37.17 6.04
C ASP A 732 -4.67 36.70 7.16
N LEU A 733 -4.86 35.48 7.67
CA LEU A 733 -4.01 34.87 8.70
C LEU A 733 -2.91 33.99 8.09
N VAL A 734 -3.17 33.30 6.97
CA VAL A 734 -2.28 32.26 6.43
C VAL A 734 -1.51 32.66 5.18
N ALA A 735 -1.91 33.69 4.42
CA ALA A 735 -1.19 34.13 3.22
C ALA A 735 0.06 34.99 3.57
N THR A 736 0.95 34.44 4.38
CA THR A 736 2.20 35.08 4.83
C THR A 736 3.25 35.13 3.71
N GLU A 737 4.35 35.88 3.91
CA GLU A 737 5.47 35.90 2.93
C GLU A 737 6.08 34.53 2.74
N THR A 738 6.28 33.82 3.85
CA THR A 738 6.80 32.45 3.87
C THR A 738 5.94 31.50 3.05
N VAL A 739 4.61 31.54 3.24
CA VAL A 739 3.68 30.67 2.52
C VAL A 739 3.68 30.99 1.03
N ILE A 740 3.62 32.26 0.65
CA ILE A 740 3.65 32.66 -0.77
C ILE A 740 4.98 32.26 -1.43
N ALA A 741 6.11 32.45 -0.74
CA ALA A 741 7.41 32.01 -1.24
C ALA A 741 7.46 30.48 -1.41
N SER A 742 6.92 29.72 -0.45
CA SER A 742 6.89 28.25 -0.51
C SER A 742 5.97 27.72 -1.62
N LEU A 743 4.80 28.32 -1.84
CA LEU A 743 3.93 28.02 -2.98
C LEU A 743 4.68 28.24 -4.30
N ASN A 744 5.41 29.36 -4.43
CA ASN A 744 6.16 29.66 -5.64
C ASN A 744 7.29 28.65 -5.90
N LEU A 745 7.98 28.23 -4.83
CA LEU A 745 9.04 27.22 -4.89
C LEU A 745 8.49 25.86 -5.33
N ASN A 746 7.36 25.44 -4.76
CA ASN A 746 6.81 24.09 -4.92
C ASN A 746 5.77 23.96 -6.05
N LEU A 747 5.48 25.03 -6.79
CA LEU A 747 4.51 24.97 -7.89
C LEU A 747 4.94 23.98 -8.99
N LEU A 748 6.26 23.85 -9.25
CA LEU A 748 6.83 22.88 -10.19
C LEU A 748 7.52 21.71 -9.46
N ASN A 749 7.02 21.31 -8.29
CA ASN A 749 7.60 20.23 -7.52
C ASN A 749 7.61 18.91 -8.34
N PRO A 750 8.68 18.09 -8.25
CA PRO A 750 8.73 16.79 -8.92
C PRO A 750 7.58 15.84 -8.51
N SER A 751 7.12 15.92 -7.26
CA SER A 751 5.93 15.24 -6.80
C SER A 751 4.69 15.92 -7.36
N LYS A 752 3.96 15.21 -8.23
CA LYS A 752 2.73 15.68 -8.87
C LYS A 752 1.63 15.97 -7.86
N ILE A 753 1.56 15.21 -6.77
CA ILE A 753 0.58 15.40 -5.71
C ILE A 753 0.86 16.71 -4.95
N VAL A 754 2.13 16.99 -4.63
CA VAL A 754 2.53 18.26 -4.01
C VAL A 754 2.20 19.44 -4.95
N SER A 755 2.65 19.36 -6.21
CA SER A 755 2.38 20.41 -7.20
C SER A 755 0.88 20.64 -7.41
N ASN A 756 0.07 19.58 -7.41
CA ASN A 756 -1.39 19.66 -7.47
C ASN A 756 -1.99 20.44 -6.30
N ASN A 757 -1.60 20.12 -5.05
CA ASN A 757 -2.12 20.80 -3.86
C ASN A 757 -1.63 22.26 -3.79
N VAL A 758 -0.40 22.54 -4.22
CA VAL A 758 0.11 23.91 -4.39
C VAL A 758 -0.74 24.69 -5.39
N CYS A 759 -1.06 24.10 -6.56
CA CYS A 759 -1.90 24.73 -7.57
C CYS A 759 -3.26 25.10 -6.96
N TRP A 760 -3.92 24.13 -6.32
CA TRP A 760 -5.22 24.34 -5.71
C TRP A 760 -5.21 25.42 -4.62
N ALA A 761 -4.28 25.33 -3.64
CA ALA A 761 -4.16 26.31 -2.57
C ALA A 761 -3.86 27.72 -3.09
N LEU A 762 -2.97 27.83 -4.10
CA LEU A 762 -2.69 29.09 -4.78
C LEU A 762 -3.95 29.66 -5.46
N GLY A 763 -4.74 28.80 -6.10
CA GLY A 763 -6.02 29.15 -6.69
C GLY A 763 -6.97 29.76 -5.66
N VAL A 764 -7.20 29.06 -4.54
CA VAL A 764 -8.06 29.54 -3.45
C VAL A 764 -7.57 30.89 -2.91
N ILE A 765 -6.28 31.00 -2.56
CA ILE A 765 -5.71 32.25 -2.06
C ILE A 765 -5.93 33.39 -3.07
N SER A 766 -5.67 33.15 -4.35
CA SER A 766 -5.85 34.14 -5.42
C SER A 766 -7.32 34.55 -5.64
N HIS A 767 -8.28 33.76 -5.16
CA HIS A 767 -9.69 34.07 -5.23
C HIS A 767 -10.13 35.02 -4.11
N THR A 768 -9.48 34.97 -2.94
CA THR A 768 -9.80 35.83 -1.78
C THR A 768 -9.31 37.27 -1.95
N ASP A 769 -10.01 38.24 -1.34
CA ASP A 769 -9.62 39.66 -1.43
C ASP A 769 -8.25 39.97 -0.81
N HIS A 770 -7.89 39.28 0.27
CA HIS A 770 -6.57 39.44 0.90
C HIS A 770 -5.47 38.81 0.05
N GLY A 771 -5.67 37.58 -0.40
CA GLY A 771 -4.69 36.86 -1.22
C GLY A 771 -4.45 37.53 -2.58
N LYS A 772 -5.49 38.12 -3.19
CA LYS A 772 -5.35 38.95 -4.42
C LYS A 772 -4.29 40.03 -4.27
N LYS A 773 -4.39 40.84 -3.21
CA LYS A 773 -3.43 41.93 -2.93
C LYS A 773 -2.02 41.41 -2.67
N ARG A 774 -1.91 40.23 -2.04
CA ARG A 774 -0.62 39.64 -1.71
C ARG A 774 0.11 39.12 -2.94
N ILE A 775 -0.61 38.43 -3.83
CA ILE A 775 -0.07 37.84 -5.04
C ILE A 775 0.14 38.90 -6.14
N GLU A 776 -0.60 40.01 -6.16
CA GLU A 776 -0.51 41.05 -7.20
C GLU A 776 0.94 41.46 -7.54
N SER A 777 1.78 41.67 -6.52
CA SER A 777 3.19 42.05 -6.71
C SER A 777 4.09 40.96 -7.31
N VAL A 778 3.71 39.69 -7.16
CA VAL A 778 4.48 38.49 -7.55
C VAL A 778 3.77 37.63 -8.59
N VAL A 779 2.68 38.12 -9.19
CA VAL A 779 1.89 37.40 -10.21
C VAL A 779 2.75 36.95 -11.40
N HIS A 780 3.78 37.73 -11.72
CA HIS A 780 4.73 37.47 -12.79
C HIS A 780 5.63 36.25 -12.54
N GLU A 781 5.76 35.80 -11.30
CA GLU A 781 6.54 34.61 -10.93
C GLU A 781 5.69 33.33 -11.02
N PHE A 782 4.42 33.41 -10.62
CA PHE A 782 3.50 32.27 -10.58
C PHE A 782 2.91 31.94 -11.94
N TYR A 783 2.42 32.95 -12.65
CA TYR A 783 1.60 32.72 -13.84
C TYR A 783 2.33 31.96 -14.97
N PRO A 784 3.61 32.26 -15.30
CA PRO A 784 4.34 31.48 -16.30
C PRO A 784 4.50 30.01 -15.92
N LYS A 785 4.65 29.71 -14.62
CA LYS A 785 4.73 28.33 -14.11
C LYS A 785 3.40 27.61 -14.29
N LEU A 786 2.28 28.24 -13.94
CA LEU A 786 0.93 27.67 -14.18
C LEU A 786 0.69 27.35 -15.66
N VAL A 787 1.09 28.27 -16.57
CA VAL A 787 1.01 28.04 -18.01
C VAL A 787 1.93 26.88 -18.45
N SER A 788 3.13 26.77 -17.88
CA SER A 788 4.02 25.64 -18.13
C SER A 788 3.33 24.31 -17.77
N ILE A 789 2.78 24.20 -16.56
CA ILE A 789 2.10 22.98 -16.10
C ILE A 789 0.93 22.61 -17.04
N LEU A 790 0.10 23.60 -17.39
CA LEU A 790 -1.02 23.40 -18.32
C LEU A 790 -0.58 22.82 -19.69
N VAL A 791 0.60 23.19 -20.16
CA VAL A 791 1.12 22.81 -21.48
C VAL A 791 1.92 21.51 -21.44
N THR A 792 2.65 21.25 -20.36
CA THR A 792 3.58 20.10 -20.28
C THR A 792 2.98 18.87 -19.61
N GLU A 793 2.00 19.02 -18.73
CA GLU A 793 1.43 17.89 -18.00
C GLU A 793 0.37 17.13 -18.81
N THR A 794 0.23 15.85 -18.50
CA THR A 794 -0.78 14.96 -19.10
C THR A 794 -1.76 14.39 -18.09
N GLU A 795 -1.46 14.49 -16.79
CA GLU A 795 -2.30 13.94 -15.72
C GLU A 795 -3.57 14.79 -15.51
N SER A 796 -4.73 14.14 -15.48
CA SER A 796 -6.01 14.81 -15.38
C SER A 796 -6.18 15.59 -14.07
N MET A 797 -5.69 15.06 -12.95
CA MET A 797 -5.83 15.64 -11.62
C MET A 797 -5.21 17.05 -11.56
N ILE A 798 -3.93 17.19 -11.91
CA ILE A 798 -3.24 18.48 -11.89
C ILE A 798 -3.79 19.44 -12.95
N LEU A 799 -4.13 18.94 -14.15
CA LEU A 799 -4.70 19.77 -15.21
C LEU A 799 -6.05 20.39 -14.83
N GLN A 800 -6.87 19.67 -14.06
CA GLN A 800 -8.12 20.23 -13.54
C GLN A 800 -7.84 21.40 -12.60
N ASN A 801 -6.99 21.20 -11.59
CA ASN A 801 -6.68 22.24 -10.60
C ASN A 801 -5.96 23.45 -11.20
N VAL A 802 -5.04 23.25 -12.15
CA VAL A 802 -4.38 24.34 -12.87
C VAL A 802 -5.37 25.14 -13.71
N CYS A 803 -6.30 24.47 -14.40
CA CYS A 803 -7.32 25.15 -15.19
C CYS A 803 -8.21 26.04 -14.32
N ILE A 804 -8.68 25.53 -13.17
CA ILE A 804 -9.48 26.31 -12.21
C ILE A 804 -8.66 27.48 -11.65
N THR A 805 -7.41 27.23 -11.26
CA THR A 805 -6.48 28.25 -10.73
C THR A 805 -6.24 29.38 -11.74
N ILE A 806 -6.00 29.05 -13.01
CA ILE A 806 -5.87 30.05 -14.09
C ILE A 806 -7.18 30.85 -14.26
N GLY A 807 -8.34 30.21 -14.07
CA GLY A 807 -9.64 30.88 -14.03
C GLY A 807 -9.74 31.92 -12.90
N TYR A 808 -9.28 31.59 -11.70
CA TYR A 808 -9.22 32.55 -10.59
C TYR A 808 -8.19 33.67 -10.82
N PHE A 809 -7.05 33.38 -11.45
CA PHE A 809 -6.11 34.41 -11.89
C PHE A 809 -6.73 35.33 -12.95
N ALA A 810 -7.60 34.82 -13.83
CA ALA A 810 -8.33 35.65 -14.80
C ALA A 810 -9.28 36.64 -14.10
N ALA A 811 -9.91 36.22 -12.99
CA ALA A 811 -10.74 37.09 -12.16
C ALA A 811 -9.92 38.12 -11.37
N GLY A 812 -8.79 37.71 -10.80
CA GLY A 812 -7.96 38.56 -9.93
C GLY A 812 -7.04 39.52 -10.68
N TYR A 813 -6.47 39.09 -11.82
CA TYR A 813 -5.43 39.82 -12.56
C TYR A 813 -5.74 39.91 -14.07
N PRO A 814 -6.92 40.42 -14.46
CA PRO A 814 -7.42 40.34 -15.83
C PRO A 814 -6.50 40.98 -16.87
N ALA A 815 -5.81 42.07 -16.51
CA ALA A 815 -4.85 42.74 -17.42
C ALA A 815 -3.63 41.85 -17.74
N TYR A 816 -3.10 41.15 -16.73
CA TYR A 816 -1.94 40.27 -16.89
C TYR A 816 -2.29 39.01 -17.68
N VAL A 817 -3.43 38.39 -17.35
CA VAL A 817 -3.95 37.22 -18.08
C VAL A 817 -4.29 37.58 -19.52
N GLY A 818 -4.95 38.72 -19.74
CA GLY A 818 -5.31 39.24 -21.07
C GLY A 818 -4.10 39.41 -21.99
N ALA A 819 -2.97 39.92 -21.45
CA ALA A 819 -1.73 40.09 -22.20
C ALA A 819 -1.08 38.76 -22.66
N ASN A 820 -1.46 37.63 -22.07
CA ASN A 820 -0.85 36.33 -22.31
C ASN A 820 -1.78 35.30 -22.98
N LEU A 821 -3.01 35.69 -23.39
CA LEU A 821 -4.02 34.79 -23.96
C LEU A 821 -3.48 33.88 -25.08
N GLN A 822 -2.60 34.39 -25.94
CA GLN A 822 -2.03 33.62 -27.06
C GLN A 822 -1.24 32.39 -26.61
N GLN A 823 -0.64 32.40 -25.42
CA GLN A 823 0.26 31.34 -24.96
C GLN A 823 -0.49 30.13 -24.39
N PHE A 824 -1.71 30.30 -23.88
CA PHE A 824 -2.34 29.28 -23.04
C PHE A 824 -3.85 29.06 -23.31
N LEU A 825 -4.55 29.95 -24.01
CA LEU A 825 -6.02 29.88 -24.10
C LEU A 825 -6.50 28.58 -24.77
N GLU A 826 -5.85 28.14 -25.84
CA GLU A 826 -6.23 26.91 -26.54
C GLU A 826 -6.06 25.64 -25.66
N PRO A 827 -4.88 25.37 -25.06
CA PRO A 827 -4.74 24.22 -24.15
C PRO A 827 -5.63 24.35 -22.91
N TRP A 828 -5.88 25.56 -22.41
CA TRP A 828 -6.81 25.79 -21.29
C TRP A 828 -8.24 25.39 -21.64
N LEU A 829 -8.77 25.87 -22.77
CA LEU A 829 -10.13 25.53 -23.25
C LEU A 829 -10.30 24.02 -23.47
N ARG A 830 -9.26 23.35 -23.96
CA ARG A 830 -9.24 21.90 -24.19
C ARG A 830 -9.33 21.09 -22.89
N ASN A 831 -8.68 21.56 -21.83
CA ASN A 831 -8.61 20.87 -20.55
C ASN A 831 -9.80 21.22 -19.65
N ILE A 832 -10.21 22.49 -19.56
CA ILE A 832 -11.36 22.91 -18.75
C ILE A 832 -12.68 22.30 -19.22
N SER A 833 -12.83 22.04 -20.52
CA SER A 833 -14.03 21.37 -21.07
C SER A 833 -14.19 19.95 -20.53
N ARG A 834 -13.11 19.30 -20.11
CA ARG A 834 -13.07 17.94 -19.55
C ARG A 834 -13.13 17.90 -18.01
N SER A 835 -13.14 19.06 -17.35
CA SER A 835 -13.24 19.12 -15.88
C SER A 835 -14.63 18.68 -15.41
N SER A 836 -14.66 17.94 -14.28
CA SER A 836 -15.85 17.39 -13.64
C SER A 836 -16.53 18.35 -12.64
N SER A 837 -15.81 19.34 -12.08
CA SER A 837 -16.41 20.32 -11.15
C SER A 837 -17.23 21.35 -11.91
N GLU A 838 -18.56 21.19 -11.93
CA GLU A 838 -19.48 22.08 -12.66
C GLU A 838 -19.40 23.53 -12.16
N HIS A 839 -19.37 23.72 -10.83
CA HIS A 839 -19.39 25.05 -10.22
C HIS A 839 -18.09 25.82 -10.48
N ASP A 840 -16.93 25.21 -10.22
CA ASP A 840 -15.64 25.87 -10.41
C ASP A 840 -15.37 26.12 -11.89
N LYS A 841 -15.77 25.17 -12.75
CA LYS A 841 -15.69 25.32 -14.20
C LYS A 841 -16.52 26.50 -14.69
N ALA A 842 -17.75 26.66 -14.20
CA ALA A 842 -18.59 27.81 -14.56
C ALA A 842 -17.92 29.13 -14.17
N ASN A 843 -17.41 29.24 -12.95
CA ASN A 843 -16.74 30.45 -12.45
C ASN A 843 -15.46 30.77 -13.25
N ALA A 844 -14.66 29.75 -13.57
CA ALA A 844 -13.46 29.88 -14.36
C ALA A 844 -13.77 30.34 -15.80
N LEU A 845 -14.80 29.78 -16.43
CA LEU A 845 -15.26 30.17 -17.77
C LEU A 845 -15.78 31.60 -17.82
N VAL A 846 -16.58 32.02 -16.83
CA VAL A 846 -17.06 33.40 -16.71
C VAL A 846 -15.89 34.38 -16.66
N SER A 847 -14.92 34.12 -15.77
CA SER A 847 -13.77 34.98 -15.54
C SER A 847 -12.89 35.10 -16.78
N MET A 848 -12.60 33.96 -17.43
CA MET A 848 -11.81 33.94 -18.66
C MET A 848 -12.53 34.65 -19.82
N ALA A 849 -13.83 34.44 -19.98
CA ALA A 849 -14.61 35.09 -21.02
C ALA A 849 -14.67 36.61 -20.83
N GLN A 850 -14.74 37.10 -19.59
CA GLN A 850 -14.63 38.53 -19.30
C GLN A 850 -13.25 39.09 -19.70
N VAL A 851 -12.16 38.35 -19.44
CA VAL A 851 -10.82 38.75 -19.91
C VAL A 851 -10.77 38.82 -21.44
N VAL A 852 -11.27 37.80 -22.13
CA VAL A 852 -11.32 37.78 -23.60
C VAL A 852 -12.16 38.94 -24.15
N LEU A 853 -13.32 39.22 -23.56
CA LEU A 853 -14.20 40.33 -23.97
C LEU A 853 -13.54 41.70 -23.82
N ASN A 854 -12.76 41.89 -22.76
CA ASN A 854 -12.16 43.17 -22.40
C ASN A 854 -10.75 43.38 -22.98
N THR A 855 -10.15 42.36 -23.60
CA THR A 855 -8.84 42.46 -24.23
C THR A 855 -8.97 43.07 -25.63
N ALA A 856 -8.25 44.17 -25.90
CA ALA A 856 -8.36 44.90 -27.16
C ALA A 856 -7.92 44.09 -28.39
N GLN A 857 -6.88 43.27 -28.24
CA GLN A 857 -6.37 42.36 -29.27
C GLN A 857 -6.37 40.94 -28.74
N VAL A 858 -7.44 40.20 -29.04
CA VAL A 858 -7.53 38.77 -28.73
C VAL A 858 -6.88 37.92 -29.82
N PRO A 859 -6.33 36.73 -29.51
CA PRO A 859 -5.89 35.78 -30.51
C PRO A 859 -7.02 35.45 -31.49
N GLN A 860 -6.68 35.23 -32.76
CA GLN A 860 -7.68 34.90 -33.79
C GLN A 860 -8.39 33.58 -33.44
N GLY A 861 -9.73 33.59 -33.47
CA GLY A 861 -10.60 32.47 -33.12
C GLY A 861 -10.90 32.35 -31.61
N ALA A 862 -10.31 33.21 -30.76
CA ALA A 862 -10.47 33.12 -29.30
C ALA A 862 -11.92 33.33 -28.85
N LEU A 863 -12.63 34.30 -29.43
CA LEU A 863 -14.02 34.60 -29.08
C LEU A 863 -14.91 33.42 -29.45
N ALA A 864 -14.73 32.85 -30.64
CA ALA A 864 -15.49 31.67 -31.07
C ALA A 864 -15.18 30.44 -30.22
N ALA A 865 -13.90 30.20 -29.88
CA ALA A 865 -13.48 29.03 -29.12
C ALA A 865 -14.04 29.01 -27.69
N ILE A 866 -14.02 30.14 -26.98
CA ILE A 866 -14.59 30.20 -25.63
C ILE A 866 -16.12 30.10 -25.64
N THR A 867 -16.78 30.73 -26.64
CA THR A 867 -18.23 30.59 -26.83
C THR A 867 -18.64 29.14 -27.07
N ARG A 868 -17.88 28.39 -27.89
CA ARG A 868 -18.12 26.95 -28.11
C ARG A 868 -18.12 26.16 -26.82
N VAL A 869 -17.09 26.32 -25.99
CA VAL A 869 -16.98 25.59 -24.71
C VAL A 869 -18.13 25.96 -23.76
N ILE A 870 -18.52 27.23 -23.69
CA ILE A 870 -19.66 27.66 -22.86
C ILE A 870 -20.99 27.09 -23.39
N LEU A 871 -21.17 26.98 -24.71
CA LEU A 871 -22.38 26.40 -25.32
C LEU A 871 -22.53 24.89 -25.05
N GLU A 872 -21.43 24.18 -24.82
CA GLU A 872 -21.45 22.76 -24.41
C GLU A 872 -21.86 22.58 -22.94
N CYS A 873 -21.73 23.63 -22.12
CA CYS A 873 -22.13 23.60 -20.72
C CYS A 873 -23.64 23.86 -20.57
N PRO A 874 -24.37 23.16 -19.69
CA PRO A 874 -25.72 23.53 -19.27
C PRO A 874 -25.80 24.98 -18.74
N PRO A 875 -27.01 25.57 -18.61
CA PRO A 875 -27.21 26.86 -17.95
C PRO A 875 -27.05 26.72 -16.42
N TRP A 876 -25.81 26.45 -15.99
CA TRP A 876 -25.47 26.20 -14.59
C TRP A 876 -25.69 27.41 -13.69
N CYS A 877 -25.42 28.62 -14.17
CA CYS A 877 -25.61 29.86 -13.41
C CYS A 877 -25.93 31.05 -14.31
N LYS A 878 -26.52 32.10 -13.72
CA LYS A 878 -26.95 33.32 -14.42
C LYS A 878 -25.76 34.08 -15.00
N GLU A 879 -24.64 34.07 -14.31
CA GLU A 879 -23.40 34.77 -14.68
C GLU A 879 -22.83 34.21 -15.98
N LEU A 880 -22.87 32.88 -16.14
CA LEU A 880 -22.44 32.20 -17.36
C LEU A 880 -23.34 32.56 -18.55
N ASP A 881 -24.65 32.61 -18.36
CA ASP A 881 -25.59 33.01 -19.41
C ASP A 881 -25.43 34.50 -19.76
N ILE A 882 -25.29 35.41 -18.79
CA ILE A 882 -25.01 36.83 -19.03
C ILE A 882 -23.72 36.99 -19.86
N THR A 883 -22.69 36.22 -19.50
CA THR A 883 -21.41 36.24 -20.20
C THR A 883 -21.54 35.71 -21.63
N LEU A 884 -22.35 34.67 -21.85
CA LEU A 884 -22.66 34.15 -23.18
C LEU A 884 -23.38 35.19 -24.05
N HIS A 885 -24.30 35.96 -23.49
CA HIS A 885 -24.96 37.06 -24.22
C HIS A 885 -23.96 38.15 -24.63
N ALA A 886 -23.03 38.52 -23.73
CA ALA A 886 -21.99 39.49 -24.04
C ALA A 886 -21.03 39.00 -25.14
N LEU A 887 -20.64 37.72 -25.10
CA LEU A 887 -19.86 37.07 -26.17
C LEU A 887 -20.60 37.09 -27.50
N ALA A 888 -21.89 36.74 -27.52
CA ALA A 888 -22.71 36.76 -28.72
C ALA A 888 -22.82 38.17 -29.33
N GLN A 889 -22.98 39.20 -28.50
CA GLN A 889 -22.95 40.60 -28.96
C GLN A 889 -21.59 41.01 -29.53
N ARG A 890 -20.48 40.59 -28.90
CA ARG A 890 -19.14 40.89 -29.41
C ARG A 890 -18.86 40.19 -30.73
N LEU A 891 -19.30 38.93 -30.86
CA LEU A 891 -19.17 38.11 -32.06
C LEU A 891 -20.00 38.66 -33.24
N SER A 892 -21.21 39.17 -33.00
CA SER A 892 -22.03 39.76 -34.06
C SER A 892 -21.39 41.01 -34.69
N LEU A 893 -20.51 41.69 -33.95
CA LEU A 893 -19.73 42.84 -34.41
C LEU A 893 -18.37 42.45 -35.03
N ASN A 894 -18.00 41.16 -35.02
CA ASN A 894 -16.73 40.66 -35.55
C ASN A 894 -16.94 39.50 -36.54
N PRO A 895 -17.15 39.78 -37.83
CA PRO A 895 -17.44 38.76 -38.84
C PRO A 895 -16.36 37.69 -39.00
N VAL A 896 -15.09 38.04 -38.73
CA VAL A 896 -13.97 37.09 -38.83
C VAL A 896 -14.09 36.02 -37.74
N GLU A 897 -14.33 36.44 -36.49
CA GLU A 897 -14.55 35.53 -35.35
C GLU A 897 -15.84 34.73 -35.50
N TRP A 898 -16.93 35.35 -35.96
CA TRP A 898 -18.21 34.67 -36.20
C TRP A 898 -18.09 33.47 -37.14
N ASN A 899 -17.19 33.56 -38.14
CA ASN A 899 -16.97 32.50 -39.11
C ASN A 899 -16.19 31.30 -38.56
N PHE A 900 -15.56 31.40 -37.39
CA PHE A 900 -14.93 30.25 -36.71
C PHE A 900 -15.95 29.35 -36.00
N LEU A 901 -17.21 29.77 -35.86
CA LEU A 901 -18.28 28.94 -35.35
C LEU A 901 -18.88 28.07 -36.47
N GLN A 902 -19.17 26.81 -36.15
CA GLN A 902 -19.94 25.91 -37.01
C GLN A 902 -21.42 26.32 -37.05
N ASP A 903 -22.15 25.92 -38.07
CA ASP A 903 -23.56 26.32 -38.22
C ASP A 903 -24.46 25.76 -37.11
N SER A 904 -24.14 24.56 -36.59
CA SER A 904 -24.78 23.99 -35.41
C SER A 904 -24.53 24.83 -34.14
N GLU A 905 -23.32 25.36 -33.97
CA GLU A 905 -22.95 26.23 -32.85
C GLU A 905 -23.64 27.59 -32.94
N LYS A 906 -23.70 28.18 -34.15
CA LYS A 906 -24.44 29.42 -34.41
C LYS A 906 -25.93 29.25 -34.08
N ALA A 907 -26.53 28.13 -34.49
CA ALA A 907 -27.94 27.84 -34.19
C ALA A 907 -28.19 27.76 -32.66
N LYS A 908 -27.36 27.00 -31.93
CA LYS A 908 -27.44 26.91 -30.47
C LYS A 908 -27.22 28.25 -29.77
N LEU A 909 -26.28 29.07 -30.27
CA LEU A 909 -26.01 30.39 -29.72
C LEU A 909 -27.23 31.31 -29.86
N ARG A 910 -27.86 31.32 -31.03
CA ARG A 910 -29.10 32.08 -31.28
C ARG A 910 -30.24 31.63 -30.39
N GLU A 911 -30.42 30.32 -30.23
CA GLU A 911 -31.44 29.74 -29.36
C GLU A 911 -31.24 30.15 -27.89
N ARG A 912 -30.01 30.07 -27.39
CA ARG A 912 -29.71 30.35 -25.97
C ARG A 912 -29.63 31.85 -25.63
N THR A 913 -29.41 32.72 -26.62
CA THR A 913 -29.23 34.17 -26.39
C THR A 913 -30.31 35.07 -27.01
N ASN A 914 -31.22 34.53 -27.84
CA ASN A 914 -32.23 35.27 -28.59
C ASN A 914 -31.68 36.43 -29.47
N ILE A 915 -30.41 36.34 -29.88
CA ILE A 915 -29.77 37.30 -30.80
C ILE A 915 -29.90 36.77 -32.23
N ASN A 916 -30.40 37.60 -33.17
CA ASN A 916 -30.59 37.22 -34.58
C ASN A 916 -29.31 37.33 -35.42
#